data_AF-A0A9D6SU96-F1
#
_entry.id   AF-A0A9D6SU96-F1
#
_cell.length_a   1.000
_cell.length_b   1.000
_cell.length_c   1.000
_cell.angle_alpha   90.00
_cell.angle_beta   90.00
_cell.angle_gamma   90.00
#
_symmetry.space_group_name_H-M   'P 1'
#
loop_
_entity.id
_entity.type
_entity.pdbx_description
1 polymer ?
#
loop_
_entity_poly.entity_id
_entity_poly.type
_entity_poly.pdbx_seq_one_letter_code
_entity_poly.pdbx_strand_id
1 'polypeptide(L)'
;VDNFLDGRARNQFNGVNPFGPLDDSARILVSNNGIAQEVSVIIPNSSLASQAVGPPLNDIEMSYIGRTFPDIGRKMLAARPLAFQTVHLDDSVLGTFSRAGQAAPNNKGLTIATYAEMVQTVFQSKYWNSTSVITYNANGSRVINPQGTPGGYTQMEANFSLFFGLAIQAYESTLVSDRTRFDLFMEGDDTAFTQDELAGLLTFINKGTLAQQADPIFTGISKGSCTSCHGGPLLSDATFPGMGIEGPIELETAALLVDGTIRGGTELVLVDNGFYNIGVRPTSEDIGRGASILGKPLSSSQQAILGIPFAPRLPPNVPPNTRVAADGAFKVPTMRNVELTGPYFHNGAYETLQQVLDFYHRHGDFGDVNILNLDSPMANIKLDARLNAAGRDLDADQLVKFLVSLTDERVRDEQAPFDHPQLFVPNGHPGDANGITQFDVVNGVQQALDNRLEVPAIGRDGRQAAGLDFLKPFLGSSAIPGTSIRLRTGWNTLSTPIRLSSTMDTWGEFVAVGGLNYQAAYSWNGTTFQLVTPDYVLTPLDAIFVQMNAPTVVRITPYSGISGPPSKMLSPGWNLVGSAFLEAEMPVKSALVSVFFVPNNIIPNTLPLWGYSQVVSPSINAFDWTFVRDDLTVPTMQLGEGYWVAMVNQGLLSGFSTTPLRR
;
A
#
# COMPACT_ATOMS: atom_id res chain seq x y z
N VAL A 1 1.52 1.18 -21.92
CA VAL A 1 0.81 0.14 -21.14
C VAL A 1 -0.39 0.75 -20.43
N ASP A 2 -1.38 -0.04 -20.05
CA ASP A 2 -2.54 0.49 -19.31
C ASP A 2 -2.15 0.86 -17.88
N ASN A 3 -2.80 1.87 -17.30
CA ASN A 3 -2.31 2.49 -16.06
C ASN A 3 -3.00 2.02 -14.79
N PHE A 4 -4.33 1.91 -14.76
CA PHE A 4 -5.03 1.44 -13.57
C PHE A 4 -4.78 -0.05 -13.35
N LEU A 5 -4.85 -0.49 -12.08
CA LEU A 5 -4.51 -1.86 -11.69
C LEU A 5 -5.40 -2.91 -12.37
N ASP A 6 -6.64 -2.56 -12.69
CA ASP A 6 -7.59 -3.43 -13.40
C ASP A 6 -7.51 -3.33 -14.94
N GLY A 7 -6.60 -2.50 -15.48
CA GLY A 7 -6.41 -2.33 -16.93
C GLY A 7 -7.28 -1.25 -17.58
N ARG A 8 -8.02 -0.45 -16.79
CA ARG A 8 -8.53 0.85 -17.26
C ARG A 8 -7.36 1.85 -17.45
N ALA A 9 -7.67 3.05 -17.94
CA ALA A 9 -6.68 4.08 -18.32
C ALA A 9 -5.72 3.58 -19.42
N ARG A 10 -6.27 3.46 -20.64
CA ARG A 10 -5.60 2.81 -21.78
C ARG A 10 -4.38 3.58 -22.26
N ASN A 11 -3.39 2.86 -22.80
CA ASN A 11 -2.21 3.46 -23.48
C ASN A 11 -2.54 4.46 -24.60
N GLN A 12 -3.74 4.39 -25.14
CA GLN A 12 -4.24 5.24 -26.22
C GLN A 12 -5.29 6.18 -25.65
N PHE A 13 -4.95 7.46 -25.49
CA PHE A 13 -5.86 8.45 -24.93
C PHE A 13 -6.82 8.99 -25.99
N ASN A 14 -8.12 9.03 -25.67
CA ASN A 14 -9.16 9.52 -26.60
C ASN A 14 -9.50 11.01 -26.43
N GLY A 15 -8.80 11.72 -25.55
CA GLY A 15 -9.02 13.15 -25.27
C GLY A 15 -10.18 13.45 -24.31
N VAL A 16 -10.97 12.45 -23.91
CA VAL A 16 -12.23 12.66 -23.17
C VAL A 16 -12.27 11.89 -21.85
N ASN A 17 -11.88 10.60 -21.85
CA ASN A 17 -12.03 9.72 -20.70
C ASN A 17 -10.95 8.62 -20.68
N PRO A 18 -10.88 7.80 -19.62
CA PRO A 18 -9.82 6.80 -19.44
C PRO A 18 -9.86 5.60 -20.42
N PHE A 19 -10.92 5.44 -21.20
CA PHE A 19 -11.22 4.18 -21.88
C PHE A 19 -10.58 4.05 -23.26
N GLY A 20 -9.97 5.12 -23.78
CA GLY A 20 -9.28 5.09 -25.06
C GLY A 20 -10.21 4.61 -26.19
N PRO A 21 -9.76 3.70 -27.08
CA PRO A 21 -10.57 3.16 -28.17
C PRO A 21 -11.80 2.34 -27.75
N LEU A 22 -11.89 1.90 -26.48
CA LEU A 22 -13.08 1.17 -26.01
C LEU A 22 -14.33 2.07 -26.05
N ASP A 23 -14.16 3.38 -25.87
CA ASP A 23 -15.21 4.36 -26.14
C ASP A 23 -15.11 4.88 -27.58
N ASP A 24 -15.93 4.32 -28.47
CA ASP A 24 -16.03 4.74 -29.87
C ASP A 24 -16.87 6.00 -30.06
N SER A 25 -17.51 6.51 -29.00
CA SER A 25 -18.32 7.72 -28.98
C SER A 25 -17.52 8.96 -28.52
N ALA A 26 -16.33 8.77 -27.94
CA ALA A 26 -15.47 9.85 -27.47
C ALA A 26 -15.08 10.81 -28.60
N ARG A 27 -15.44 12.09 -28.47
CA ARG A 27 -15.10 13.14 -29.43
C ARG A 27 -14.61 14.39 -28.70
N ILE A 28 -13.57 15.01 -29.26
CA ILE A 28 -13.16 16.37 -28.90
C ILE A 28 -13.75 17.35 -29.94
N LEU A 29 -13.65 18.65 -29.65
CA LEU A 29 -14.04 19.71 -30.58
C LEU A 29 -12.81 20.31 -31.27
N VAL A 30 -12.87 20.45 -32.59
CA VAL A 30 -11.86 21.17 -33.38
C VAL A 30 -12.54 22.32 -34.11
N SER A 31 -11.96 23.52 -34.01
CA SER A 31 -12.42 24.72 -34.68
C SER A 31 -11.97 24.68 -36.14
N ASN A 32 -12.95 24.83 -37.04
CA ASN A 32 -12.76 24.96 -38.47
C ASN A 32 -13.43 26.26 -38.91
N ASN A 33 -12.64 27.24 -39.35
CA ASN A 33 -13.11 28.59 -39.68
C ASN A 33 -13.94 29.24 -38.55
N GLY A 34 -13.55 29.01 -37.30
CA GLY A 34 -14.22 29.56 -36.11
C GLY A 34 -15.44 28.77 -35.61
N ILE A 35 -15.83 27.69 -36.30
CA ILE A 35 -16.96 26.82 -35.93
C ILE A 35 -16.45 25.49 -35.40
N ALA A 36 -16.95 25.04 -34.25
CA ALA A 36 -16.54 23.78 -33.64
C ALA A 36 -17.13 22.58 -34.40
N GLN A 37 -16.32 21.53 -34.57
CA GLN A 37 -16.69 20.26 -35.18
C GLN A 37 -16.21 19.11 -34.29
N GLU A 38 -17.01 18.04 -34.17
CA GLU A 38 -16.61 16.86 -33.42
C GLU A 38 -15.59 16.02 -34.21
N VAL A 39 -14.51 15.64 -33.54
CA VAL A 39 -13.44 14.84 -34.11
C VAL A 39 -13.04 13.74 -33.12
N SER A 40 -12.87 12.52 -33.62
CA SER A 40 -12.27 11.43 -32.84
C SER A 40 -10.76 11.59 -32.85
N VAL A 41 -10.14 11.45 -31.68
CA VAL A 41 -8.68 11.46 -31.54
C VAL A 41 -8.25 10.22 -30.78
N ILE A 42 -7.10 9.68 -31.16
CA ILE A 42 -6.41 8.62 -30.43
C ILE A 42 -4.94 9.03 -30.34
N ILE A 43 -4.49 9.33 -29.13
CA ILE A 43 -3.12 9.76 -28.84
C ILE A 43 -2.38 8.55 -28.28
N PRO A 44 -1.41 7.97 -29.01
CA PRO A 44 -0.66 6.80 -28.53
C PRO A 44 0.26 7.17 -27.36
N ASN A 45 0.70 6.16 -26.60
CA ASN A 45 1.64 6.28 -25.49
C ASN A 45 1.23 7.36 -24.47
N SER A 46 -0.07 7.42 -24.18
CA SER A 46 -0.69 8.45 -23.35
C SER A 46 -1.58 7.87 -22.26
N SER A 47 -1.16 6.75 -21.65
CA SER A 47 -1.90 6.16 -20.52
C SER A 47 -1.98 7.08 -19.32
N LEU A 48 -0.98 7.94 -19.09
CA LEU A 48 -1.00 8.92 -18.01
C LEU A 48 -2.11 9.95 -18.23
N ALA A 49 -2.31 10.42 -19.47
CA ALA A 49 -3.43 11.31 -19.77
C ALA A 49 -4.78 10.59 -19.62
N SER A 50 -4.87 9.32 -20.04
CA SER A 50 -6.07 8.50 -19.80
C SER A 50 -6.35 8.33 -18.30
N GLN A 51 -5.32 8.11 -17.49
CA GLN A 51 -5.40 7.97 -16.04
C GLN A 51 -5.90 9.28 -15.40
N ALA A 52 -5.29 10.40 -15.79
CA ALA A 52 -5.52 11.70 -15.18
C ALA A 52 -6.97 12.18 -15.31
N VAL A 53 -7.69 11.75 -16.35
CA VAL A 53 -9.07 12.16 -16.58
C VAL A 53 -10.12 11.29 -15.86
N GLY A 54 -9.71 10.25 -15.13
CA GLY A 54 -10.63 9.41 -14.35
C GLY A 54 -11.08 10.08 -13.04
N PRO A 55 -10.14 10.38 -12.12
CA PRO A 55 -10.46 10.86 -10.79
C PRO A 55 -11.32 12.14 -10.71
N PRO A 56 -11.09 13.17 -11.57
CA PRO A 56 -11.85 14.42 -11.46
C PRO A 56 -13.36 14.28 -11.63
N LEU A 57 -13.86 13.17 -12.21
CA LEU A 57 -15.29 12.89 -12.37
C LEU A 57 -15.80 11.76 -11.48
N ASN A 58 -14.93 11.09 -10.73
CA ASN A 58 -15.31 10.00 -9.83
C ASN A 58 -15.92 10.57 -8.54
N ASP A 59 -17.12 10.11 -8.21
CA ASP A 59 -17.93 10.56 -7.07
C ASP A 59 -17.51 9.98 -5.72
N ILE A 60 -16.61 9.00 -5.74
CA ILE A 60 -15.91 8.46 -4.57
C ILE A 60 -14.60 9.22 -4.33
N GLU A 61 -13.94 9.72 -5.38
CA GLU A 61 -12.59 10.27 -5.31
C GLU A 61 -12.56 11.81 -5.20
N MET A 62 -12.91 12.54 -6.27
CA MET A 62 -12.69 14.01 -6.34
C MET A 62 -13.95 14.83 -6.63
N SER A 63 -15.07 14.18 -6.92
CA SER A 63 -16.26 14.83 -7.42
C SER A 63 -17.52 14.44 -6.66
N TYR A 64 -18.63 15.11 -6.95
CA TYR A 64 -19.97 14.62 -6.66
C TYR A 64 -20.62 14.11 -7.95
N ILE A 65 -21.69 13.33 -7.81
CA ILE A 65 -22.45 12.73 -8.92
C ILE A 65 -22.90 13.79 -9.94
N GLY A 66 -22.59 13.55 -11.21
CA GLY A 66 -23.12 14.35 -12.33
C GLY A 66 -22.30 15.60 -12.69
N ARG A 67 -21.18 15.87 -12.02
CA ARG A 67 -20.21 16.85 -12.51
C ARG A 67 -19.55 16.36 -13.80
N THR A 68 -19.27 17.29 -14.72
CA THR A 68 -18.61 17.00 -16.00
C THR A 68 -17.31 17.80 -16.16
N PHE A 69 -16.43 17.39 -17.09
CA PHE A 69 -15.22 18.16 -17.41
C PHE A 69 -15.49 19.61 -17.84
N PRO A 70 -16.54 19.92 -18.64
CA PRO A 70 -16.94 21.30 -18.90
C PRO A 70 -17.21 22.13 -17.64
N ASP A 71 -17.80 21.54 -16.59
CA ASP A 71 -18.02 22.22 -15.31
C ASP A 71 -16.69 22.54 -14.60
N ILE A 72 -15.77 21.56 -14.62
CA ILE A 72 -14.43 21.74 -14.07
C ILE A 72 -13.68 22.82 -14.85
N GLY A 73 -13.71 22.76 -16.18
CA GLY A 73 -13.10 23.75 -17.07
C GLY A 73 -13.63 25.14 -16.80
N ARG A 74 -14.96 25.31 -16.69
CA ARG A 74 -15.58 26.61 -16.36
C ARG A 74 -15.05 27.21 -15.06
N LYS A 75 -14.89 26.37 -14.03
CA LYS A 75 -14.36 26.80 -12.73
C LYS A 75 -12.86 27.10 -12.80
N MET A 76 -12.09 26.23 -13.45
CA MET A 76 -10.63 26.26 -13.45
C MET A 76 -10.07 27.31 -14.40
N LEU A 77 -10.61 27.45 -15.61
CA LEU A 77 -10.01 28.27 -16.67
C LEU A 77 -9.86 29.75 -16.28
N ALA A 78 -10.78 30.29 -15.49
CA ALA A 78 -10.71 31.66 -14.97
C ALA A 78 -9.85 31.80 -13.70
N ALA A 79 -9.50 30.69 -13.04
CA ALA A 79 -8.75 30.70 -11.80
C ALA A 79 -7.24 30.88 -12.06
N ARG A 80 -6.57 31.54 -11.12
CA ARG A 80 -5.11 31.57 -11.08
C ARG A 80 -4.56 30.20 -10.69
N PRO A 81 -3.55 29.67 -11.40
CA PRO A 81 -2.91 28.41 -11.03
C PRO A 81 -2.35 28.47 -9.60
N LEU A 82 -2.66 27.42 -8.82
CA LEU A 82 -2.20 27.25 -7.44
C LEU A 82 -2.55 28.43 -6.51
N ALA A 83 -3.65 29.15 -6.78
CA ALA A 83 -4.02 30.40 -6.07
C ALA A 83 -4.05 30.29 -4.53
N PHE A 84 -4.21 29.08 -3.99
CA PHE A 84 -4.29 28.82 -2.55
C PHE A 84 -3.06 28.13 -1.96
N GLN A 85 -2.11 27.76 -2.81
CA GLN A 85 -0.90 27.03 -2.47
C GLN A 85 0.33 27.94 -2.51
N THR A 86 1.25 27.71 -1.59
CA THR A 86 2.61 28.24 -1.68
C THR A 86 3.43 27.39 -2.65
N VAL A 87 4.27 28.03 -3.45
CA VAL A 87 5.23 27.36 -4.34
C VAL A 87 6.62 27.81 -3.92
N HIS A 88 7.51 26.86 -3.63
CA HIS A 88 8.86 27.18 -3.20
C HIS A 88 9.61 27.96 -4.30
N LEU A 89 10.44 28.93 -3.93
CA LEU A 89 11.20 29.74 -4.88
C LEU A 89 12.17 28.91 -5.72
N ASP A 90 12.79 27.92 -5.08
CA ASP A 90 13.71 26.99 -5.69
C ASP A 90 13.04 25.70 -6.18
N ASP A 91 11.70 25.65 -6.26
CA ASP A 91 10.99 24.55 -6.92
C ASP A 91 11.57 24.36 -8.35
N SER A 92 11.84 23.11 -8.70
CA SER A 92 12.62 22.72 -9.87
C SER A 92 11.87 22.99 -11.18
N VAL A 93 10.54 23.04 -11.15
CA VAL A 93 9.69 23.27 -12.32
C VAL A 93 8.98 24.62 -12.23
N LEU A 94 8.35 24.90 -11.10
CA LEU A 94 7.43 26.01 -10.90
C LEU A 94 8.07 27.22 -10.20
N GLY A 95 9.29 27.09 -9.66
CA GLY A 95 9.94 28.14 -8.88
C GLY A 95 10.06 29.48 -9.62
N THR A 96 10.40 29.44 -10.91
CA THR A 96 10.47 30.64 -11.77
C THR A 96 9.13 31.33 -12.00
N PHE A 97 8.02 30.61 -11.82
CA PHE A 97 6.66 31.12 -11.92
C PHE A 97 6.05 31.42 -10.54
N SER A 98 6.74 31.12 -9.44
CA SER A 98 6.21 31.36 -8.10
C SER A 98 5.95 32.85 -7.87
N ARG A 99 4.85 33.16 -7.19
CA ARG A 99 4.61 34.52 -6.67
C ARG A 99 5.23 34.74 -5.31
N ALA A 100 5.61 33.67 -4.60
CA ALA A 100 6.43 33.78 -3.41
C ALA A 100 7.75 34.42 -3.82
N GLY A 101 8.21 35.42 -3.08
CA GLY A 101 9.46 36.12 -3.35
C GLY A 101 10.24 36.35 -2.06
N GLN A 102 11.54 36.65 -2.14
CA GLN A 102 12.34 36.95 -0.93
C GLN A 102 11.71 38.04 -0.05
N ALA A 103 11.07 39.04 -0.68
CA ALA A 103 10.37 40.13 0.01
C ALA A 103 8.88 39.83 0.33
N ALA A 104 8.32 38.75 -0.20
CA ALA A 104 6.92 38.34 -0.01
C ALA A 104 6.80 36.81 -0.01
N PRO A 105 7.36 36.11 0.99
CA PRO A 105 7.47 34.65 0.97
C PRO A 105 6.11 33.93 1.07
N ASN A 106 5.08 34.64 1.53
CA ASN A 106 3.73 34.10 1.73
C ASN A 106 2.78 34.31 0.53
N ASN A 107 3.27 34.89 -0.56
CA ASN A 107 2.45 35.05 -1.76
C ASN A 107 2.13 33.67 -2.37
N LYS A 108 0.86 33.47 -2.72
CA LYS A 108 0.34 32.20 -3.24
C LYS A 108 0.12 32.22 -4.75
N GLY A 109 0.20 31.05 -5.36
CA GLY A 109 -0.03 30.80 -6.77
C GLY A 109 1.09 31.26 -7.70
N LEU A 110 0.86 31.05 -8.99
CA LEU A 110 1.82 31.36 -10.04
C LEU A 110 1.63 32.77 -10.62
N THR A 111 2.67 33.32 -11.26
CA THR A 111 2.68 34.65 -11.89
C THR A 111 1.67 34.74 -13.04
N ILE A 112 1.51 33.63 -13.79
CA ILE A 112 0.48 33.45 -14.83
C ILE A 112 -0.90 33.72 -14.22
N ALA A 113 -1.73 34.50 -14.92
CA ALA A 113 -2.96 35.01 -14.33
C ALA A 113 -4.07 33.96 -14.29
N THR A 114 -4.15 33.09 -15.29
CA THR A 114 -5.26 32.12 -15.45
C THR A 114 -4.82 30.80 -16.09
N TYR A 115 -5.54 29.71 -15.82
CA TYR A 115 -5.35 28.46 -16.57
C TYR A 115 -5.70 28.60 -18.06
N ALA A 116 -6.64 29.47 -18.44
CA ALA A 116 -6.94 29.75 -19.85
C ALA A 116 -5.71 30.27 -20.61
N GLU A 117 -4.94 31.17 -20.00
CA GLU A 117 -3.69 31.69 -20.56
C GLU A 117 -2.65 30.57 -20.77
N MET A 118 -2.52 29.64 -19.82
CA MET A 118 -1.65 28.46 -19.98
C MET A 118 -2.09 27.59 -21.16
N VAL A 119 -3.39 27.32 -21.28
CA VAL A 119 -3.95 26.53 -22.38
C VAL A 119 -3.69 27.21 -23.73
N GLN A 120 -3.92 28.52 -23.83
CA GLN A 120 -3.70 29.30 -25.05
C GLN A 120 -2.23 29.34 -25.48
N THR A 121 -1.32 29.33 -24.50
CA THR A 121 0.13 29.36 -24.74
C THR A 121 0.65 28.03 -25.32
N VAL A 122 0.12 26.90 -24.84
CA VAL A 122 0.67 25.57 -25.15
C VAL A 122 -0.09 24.86 -26.27
N PHE A 123 -1.41 24.98 -26.31
CA PHE A 123 -2.24 24.21 -27.24
C PHE A 123 -2.60 25.00 -28.51
N GLN A 124 -2.59 24.30 -29.65
CA GLN A 124 -2.97 24.89 -30.94
C GLN A 124 -4.38 25.50 -30.87
N SER A 125 -4.54 26.70 -31.43
CA SER A 125 -5.79 27.47 -31.38
C SER A 125 -7.01 26.72 -31.88
N LYS A 126 -6.87 25.78 -32.82
CA LYS A 126 -7.97 24.94 -33.29
C LYS A 126 -8.66 24.15 -32.18
N TYR A 127 -8.05 23.92 -31.02
CA TYR A 127 -8.66 23.16 -29.92
C TYR A 127 -9.45 24.01 -28.92
N TRP A 128 -9.36 25.34 -29.00
CA TRP A 128 -10.00 26.22 -28.02
C TRP A 128 -10.61 27.50 -28.60
N ASN A 129 -10.26 27.86 -29.85
CA ASN A 129 -10.67 29.11 -30.50
C ASN A 129 -11.83 28.91 -31.47
N SER A 130 -13.02 28.63 -30.93
CA SER A 130 -14.28 28.62 -31.68
C SER A 130 -15.27 29.60 -31.06
N THR A 131 -16.10 30.19 -31.92
CA THR A 131 -17.23 31.05 -31.54
C THR A 131 -18.49 30.25 -31.19
N SER A 132 -18.48 28.93 -31.39
CA SER A 132 -19.62 28.06 -31.11
C SER A 132 -19.89 27.93 -29.61
N VAL A 133 -21.17 27.88 -29.24
CA VAL A 133 -21.62 27.59 -27.88
C VAL A 133 -22.06 26.13 -27.79
N ILE A 134 -21.53 25.42 -26.80
CA ILE A 134 -21.74 23.99 -26.60
C ILE A 134 -22.76 23.78 -25.49
N THR A 135 -23.81 23.03 -25.79
CA THR A 135 -24.84 22.64 -24.82
C THR A 135 -24.99 21.12 -24.82
N TYR A 136 -25.66 20.57 -23.83
CA TYR A 136 -25.82 19.12 -23.67
C TYR A 136 -27.31 18.77 -23.59
N ASN A 137 -27.71 17.77 -24.38
CA ASN A 137 -29.02 17.16 -24.28
C ASN A 137 -29.13 16.34 -22.97
N ALA A 138 -30.35 15.97 -22.58
CA ALA A 138 -30.59 15.14 -21.39
C ALA A 138 -29.89 13.76 -21.46
N ASN A 139 -29.59 13.27 -22.66
CA ASN A 139 -28.84 12.03 -22.89
C ASN A 139 -27.32 12.21 -22.92
N GLY A 140 -26.80 13.42 -22.60
CA GLY A 140 -25.37 13.73 -22.59
C GLY A 140 -24.76 14.05 -23.96
N SER A 141 -25.52 13.95 -25.05
CA SER A 141 -25.05 14.32 -26.40
C SER A 141 -24.85 15.84 -26.51
N ARG A 142 -23.75 16.24 -27.16
CA ARG A 142 -23.42 17.65 -27.41
C ARG A 142 -24.30 18.25 -28.52
N VAL A 143 -24.70 19.49 -28.31
CA VAL A 143 -25.33 20.36 -29.31
C VAL A 143 -24.41 21.56 -29.54
N ILE A 144 -23.90 21.68 -30.76
CA ILE A 144 -23.00 22.75 -31.19
C ILE A 144 -23.83 23.85 -31.84
N ASN A 145 -23.90 25.02 -31.20
CA ASN A 145 -24.61 26.19 -31.72
C ASN A 145 -23.62 27.16 -32.35
N PRO A 146 -23.60 27.34 -33.68
CA PRO A 146 -22.64 28.23 -34.35
C PRO A 146 -22.84 29.72 -34.04
N GLN A 147 -24.03 30.10 -33.57
CA GLN A 147 -24.39 31.46 -33.16
C GLN A 147 -24.86 31.41 -31.70
N GLY A 148 -24.24 32.24 -30.85
CA GLY A 148 -24.33 32.08 -29.41
C GLY A 148 -25.74 32.24 -28.83
N THR A 149 -26.17 31.23 -28.08
CA THR A 149 -27.27 31.33 -27.11
C THR A 149 -26.66 31.45 -25.71
N PRO A 150 -27.11 32.39 -24.85
CA PRO A 150 -26.59 32.48 -23.48
C PRO A 150 -26.77 31.16 -22.70
N GLY A 151 -25.77 30.77 -21.90
CA GLY A 151 -25.88 29.67 -20.93
C GLY A 151 -25.16 28.36 -21.26
N GLY A 152 -24.52 28.23 -22.43
CA GLY A 152 -23.69 27.06 -22.78
C GLY A 152 -22.21 27.20 -22.44
N TYR A 153 -21.41 26.17 -22.77
CA TYR A 153 -19.96 26.12 -22.60
C TYR A 153 -19.21 26.62 -23.83
N THR A 154 -18.02 27.15 -23.63
CA THR A 154 -17.03 27.43 -24.69
C THR A 154 -16.40 26.13 -25.19
N GLN A 155 -15.73 26.18 -26.35
CA GLN A 155 -14.93 25.04 -26.84
C GLN A 155 -13.84 24.64 -25.84
N MET A 156 -13.17 25.62 -25.20
CA MET A 156 -12.09 25.36 -24.25
C MET A 156 -12.58 24.61 -23.00
N GLU A 157 -13.75 25.00 -22.47
CA GLU A 157 -14.42 24.29 -21.38
C GLU A 157 -14.81 22.86 -21.82
N ALA A 158 -15.42 22.73 -23.00
CA ALA A 158 -15.86 21.43 -23.52
C ALA A 158 -14.71 20.44 -23.79
N ASN A 159 -13.52 20.95 -24.12
CA ASN A 159 -12.29 20.17 -24.33
C ASN A 159 -11.40 20.08 -23.08
N PHE A 160 -11.86 20.51 -21.90
CA PHE A 160 -10.96 20.65 -20.75
C PHE A 160 -10.26 19.35 -20.34
N SER A 161 -10.91 18.19 -20.53
CA SER A 161 -10.30 16.86 -20.32
C SER A 161 -9.03 16.63 -21.14
N LEU A 162 -8.99 17.11 -22.38
CA LEU A 162 -7.84 16.96 -23.28
C LEU A 162 -6.64 17.73 -22.72
N PHE A 163 -6.86 18.99 -22.32
CA PHE A 163 -5.80 19.84 -21.78
C PHE A 163 -5.32 19.33 -20.42
N PHE A 164 -6.26 18.97 -19.54
CA PHE A 164 -5.97 18.45 -18.22
C PHE A 164 -5.15 17.15 -18.30
N GLY A 165 -5.63 16.17 -19.06
CA GLY A 165 -4.96 14.87 -19.18
C GLY A 165 -3.54 15.00 -19.73
N LEU A 166 -3.35 15.77 -20.81
CA LEU A 166 -2.02 15.95 -21.41
C LEU A 166 -1.07 16.76 -20.51
N ALA A 167 -1.57 17.74 -19.75
CA ALA A 167 -0.76 18.51 -18.81
C ALA A 167 -0.27 17.64 -17.64
N ILE A 168 -1.16 16.83 -17.05
CA ILE A 168 -0.78 15.89 -15.97
C ILE A 168 0.19 14.84 -16.49
N GLN A 169 -0.05 14.26 -17.67
CA GLN A 169 0.90 13.35 -18.30
C GLN A 169 2.28 13.99 -18.48
N ALA A 170 2.35 15.24 -18.95
CA ALA A 170 3.62 15.94 -19.11
C ALA A 170 4.34 16.09 -17.76
N TYR A 171 3.62 16.42 -16.70
CA TYR A 171 4.18 16.51 -15.35
C TYR A 171 4.66 15.14 -14.83
N GLU A 172 3.80 14.13 -14.83
CA GLU A 172 4.12 12.78 -14.35
C GLU A 172 5.28 12.14 -15.14
N SER A 173 5.45 12.50 -16.42
CA SER A 173 6.59 12.02 -17.22
C SER A 173 7.96 12.53 -16.77
N THR A 174 8.00 13.55 -15.90
CA THR A 174 9.24 14.07 -15.30
C THR A 174 9.62 13.37 -14.00
N LEU A 175 8.68 12.66 -13.36
CA LEU A 175 8.85 12.05 -12.04
C LEU A 175 9.53 10.68 -12.14
N VAL A 176 10.75 10.65 -12.66
CA VAL A 176 11.51 9.42 -12.92
C VAL A 176 12.43 9.12 -11.74
N SER A 177 12.22 7.96 -11.11
CA SER A 177 13.06 7.44 -10.03
C SER A 177 14.09 6.47 -10.62
N ASP A 178 15.28 6.99 -10.93
CA ASP A 178 16.37 6.28 -11.63
C ASP A 178 17.71 6.34 -10.89
N ARG A 179 17.71 6.68 -9.59
CA ARG A 179 18.94 6.82 -8.79
C ARG A 179 18.85 6.11 -7.44
N THR A 180 18.43 4.85 -7.50
CA THR A 180 18.43 3.93 -6.36
C THR A 180 19.83 3.35 -6.15
N ARG A 181 20.06 2.67 -5.02
CA ARG A 181 21.31 1.92 -4.83
C ARG A 181 21.47 0.79 -5.83
N PHE A 182 20.36 0.20 -6.27
CA PHE A 182 20.36 -0.79 -7.35
C PHE A 182 20.81 -0.17 -8.68
N ASP A 183 20.39 1.05 -9.01
CA ASP A 183 20.84 1.72 -10.24
C ASP A 183 22.35 1.96 -10.23
N LEU A 184 22.90 2.46 -9.11
CA LEU A 184 24.35 2.65 -8.94
C LEU A 184 25.13 1.34 -9.10
N PHE A 185 24.61 0.25 -8.51
CA PHE A 185 25.18 -1.08 -8.68
C PHE A 185 25.17 -1.52 -10.16
N MET A 186 24.05 -1.32 -10.86
CA MET A 186 23.93 -1.66 -12.29
C MET A 186 24.82 -0.78 -13.20
N GLU A 187 25.19 0.42 -12.76
CA GLU A 187 26.17 1.30 -13.42
C GLU A 187 27.63 0.90 -13.16
N GLY A 188 27.88 -0.09 -12.28
CA GLY A 188 29.20 -0.62 -11.97
C GLY A 188 29.80 -0.15 -10.63
N ASP A 189 29.01 0.49 -9.76
CA ASP A 189 29.43 0.76 -8.39
C ASP A 189 29.16 -0.46 -7.49
N ASP A 190 30.13 -1.37 -7.44
CA ASP A 190 30.08 -2.57 -6.59
C ASP A 190 29.98 -2.25 -5.08
N THR A 191 30.20 -1.00 -4.67
CA THR A 191 30.10 -0.56 -3.26
C THR A 191 28.70 -0.10 -2.86
N ALA A 192 27.79 0.09 -3.83
CA ALA A 192 26.41 0.50 -3.57
C ALA A 192 25.57 -0.60 -2.89
N PHE A 193 26.00 -1.87 -3.01
CA PHE A 193 25.34 -3.05 -2.47
C PHE A 193 26.11 -3.67 -1.31
N THR A 194 25.38 -4.07 -0.27
CA THR A 194 25.87 -5.00 0.74
C THR A 194 25.81 -6.44 0.23
N GLN A 195 26.53 -7.36 0.87
CA GLN A 195 26.47 -8.80 0.52
C GLN A 195 25.06 -9.39 0.69
N ASP A 196 24.31 -8.92 1.69
CA ASP A 196 22.93 -9.36 1.90
C ASP A 196 21.98 -8.85 0.80
N GLU A 197 22.18 -7.63 0.32
CA GLU A 197 21.41 -7.08 -0.81
C GLU A 197 21.72 -7.80 -2.11
N LEU A 198 22.99 -8.14 -2.35
CA LEU A 198 23.39 -8.96 -3.49
C LEU A 198 22.77 -10.36 -3.40
N ALA A 199 22.80 -11.00 -2.23
CA ALA A 199 22.13 -12.29 -2.04
C ALA A 199 20.61 -12.18 -2.26
N GLY A 200 19.98 -11.10 -1.80
CA GLY A 200 18.58 -10.80 -2.05
C GLY A 200 18.27 -10.63 -3.54
N LEU A 201 19.10 -9.89 -4.29
CA LEU A 201 19.00 -9.76 -5.74
C LEU A 201 19.14 -11.12 -6.42
N LEU A 202 20.12 -11.94 -6.02
CA LEU A 202 20.31 -13.28 -6.59
C LEU A 202 19.07 -14.16 -6.33
N THR A 203 18.50 -14.13 -5.12
CA THR A 203 17.23 -14.81 -4.82
C THR A 203 16.10 -14.31 -5.71
N PHE A 204 15.98 -12.99 -5.90
CA PHE A 204 14.95 -12.36 -6.74
C PHE A 204 15.01 -12.80 -8.21
N ILE A 205 16.21 -12.92 -8.78
CA ILE A 205 16.41 -13.31 -10.19
C ILE A 205 16.52 -14.82 -10.41
N ASN A 206 16.69 -15.61 -9.34
CA ASN A 206 16.85 -17.05 -9.45
C ASN A 206 15.53 -17.72 -9.83
N LYS A 207 15.42 -18.15 -11.10
CA LYS A 207 14.27 -18.92 -11.63
C LYS A 207 14.49 -20.43 -11.50
N GLY A 208 15.64 -20.86 -10.98
CA GLY A 208 16.00 -22.27 -10.81
C GLY A 208 16.16 -23.01 -12.15
N THR A 209 16.55 -22.30 -13.21
CA THR A 209 16.84 -22.92 -14.51
C THR A 209 18.09 -23.80 -14.43
N LEU A 210 18.23 -24.77 -15.34
CA LEU A 210 19.44 -25.63 -15.40
C LEU A 210 20.74 -24.82 -15.52
N ALA A 211 20.70 -23.71 -16.26
CA ALA A 211 21.85 -22.81 -16.40
C ALA A 211 22.19 -22.12 -15.06
N GLN A 212 21.18 -21.59 -14.36
CA GLN A 212 21.38 -20.96 -13.04
C GLN A 212 21.84 -21.98 -11.99
N GLN A 213 21.32 -23.21 -12.02
CA GLN A 213 21.77 -24.28 -11.12
C GLN A 213 23.22 -24.72 -11.35
N ALA A 214 23.75 -24.55 -12.57
CA ALA A 214 25.13 -24.87 -12.90
C ALA A 214 26.12 -23.74 -12.60
N ASP A 215 25.63 -22.52 -12.33
CA ASP A 215 26.46 -21.36 -12.05
C ASP A 215 26.77 -21.28 -10.54
N PRO A 216 28.07 -21.27 -10.15
CA PRO A 216 28.47 -21.17 -8.75
C PRO A 216 27.88 -19.99 -7.99
N ILE A 217 27.51 -18.88 -8.66
CA ILE A 217 26.95 -17.68 -8.00
C ILE A 217 25.60 -17.96 -7.32
N PHE A 218 24.84 -18.95 -7.79
CA PHE A 218 23.56 -19.37 -7.19
C PHE A 218 23.72 -20.52 -6.19
N THR A 219 24.95 -20.94 -5.86
CA THR A 219 25.19 -22.00 -4.89
C THR A 219 24.67 -21.57 -3.52
N GLY A 220 23.64 -22.28 -3.03
CA GLY A 220 22.98 -21.90 -1.79
C GLY A 220 22.27 -20.54 -1.91
N ILE A 221 21.60 -20.27 -3.03
CA ILE A 221 20.67 -19.15 -3.18
C ILE A 221 19.29 -19.73 -3.48
N SER A 222 18.26 -19.25 -2.78
CA SER A 222 16.89 -19.74 -2.96
C SER A 222 16.27 -19.31 -4.28
N LYS A 223 15.23 -20.03 -4.70
CA LYS A 223 14.52 -19.81 -5.96
C LYS A 223 13.32 -18.86 -5.76
N GLY A 224 13.59 -17.56 -5.70
CA GLY A 224 12.54 -16.56 -5.56
C GLY A 224 11.61 -16.46 -6.78
N SER A 225 12.13 -16.67 -8.00
CA SER A 225 11.35 -16.58 -9.25
C SER A 225 10.62 -15.25 -9.48
N CYS A 226 10.99 -14.18 -8.77
CA CYS A 226 10.28 -12.90 -8.76
C CYS A 226 10.29 -12.21 -10.14
N THR A 227 11.38 -12.35 -10.88
CA THR A 227 11.55 -11.85 -12.27
C THR A 227 10.71 -12.59 -13.31
N SER A 228 9.82 -13.50 -12.93
CA SER A 228 8.79 -14.03 -13.83
C SER A 228 7.65 -13.05 -14.06
N CYS A 229 7.47 -12.06 -13.17
CA CYS A 229 6.48 -10.99 -13.33
C CYS A 229 7.10 -9.59 -13.12
N HIS A 230 8.16 -9.51 -12.31
CA HIS A 230 8.87 -8.28 -11.99
C HIS A 230 10.19 -8.15 -12.78
N GLY A 231 10.10 -8.18 -14.11
CA GLY A 231 11.26 -8.03 -15.00
C GLY A 231 11.54 -6.60 -15.46
N GLY A 232 12.66 -6.44 -16.16
CA GLY A 232 13.06 -5.18 -16.79
C GLY A 232 13.51 -4.06 -15.83
N PRO A 233 13.78 -2.85 -16.36
CA PRO A 233 14.37 -1.73 -15.60
C PRO A 233 13.49 -1.15 -14.48
N LEU A 234 12.18 -1.39 -14.55
CA LEU A 234 11.21 -0.98 -13.53
C LEU A 234 10.76 -2.14 -12.64
N LEU A 235 11.29 -3.35 -12.87
CA LEU A 235 10.92 -4.57 -12.14
C LEU A 235 9.41 -4.81 -12.19
N SER A 236 8.84 -4.70 -13.38
CA SER A 236 7.43 -4.91 -13.69
C SER A 236 7.27 -5.16 -15.19
N ASP A 237 6.76 -6.34 -15.53
CA ASP A 237 6.47 -6.71 -16.93
C ASP A 237 5.27 -5.93 -17.49
N ALA A 238 4.54 -5.22 -16.63
CA ALA A 238 3.45 -4.34 -17.02
C ALA A 238 3.90 -2.97 -17.54
N THR A 239 5.20 -2.67 -17.56
CA THR A 239 5.73 -1.34 -17.95
C THR A 239 6.39 -1.35 -19.32
N PHE A 240 7.13 -2.41 -19.62
CA PHE A 240 7.75 -2.64 -20.92
C PHE A 240 7.30 -4.02 -21.38
N PRO A 241 6.26 -4.13 -22.22
CA PRO A 241 6.07 -5.34 -23.03
C PRO A 241 7.38 -5.50 -23.80
N GLY A 242 8.23 -6.43 -23.35
CA GLY A 242 9.67 -6.32 -23.46
C GLY A 242 10.14 -6.14 -24.90
N MET A 243 10.78 -4.99 -25.19
CA MET A 243 11.61 -4.65 -26.36
C MET A 243 11.54 -5.53 -27.64
N GLY A 244 10.34 -5.98 -28.05
CA GLY A 244 10.09 -6.66 -29.32
C GLY A 244 10.21 -8.18 -29.38
N ILE A 245 10.13 -8.94 -28.27
CA ILE A 245 10.05 -10.42 -28.35
C ILE A 245 8.66 -10.96 -27.98
N GLU A 246 7.98 -10.39 -26.98
CA GLU A 246 6.67 -10.87 -26.52
C GLU A 246 5.60 -9.76 -26.62
N GLY A 247 4.40 -10.16 -27.08
CA GLY A 247 3.27 -9.25 -27.30
C GLY A 247 2.45 -9.00 -26.02
N PRO A 248 1.45 -8.11 -26.05
CA PRO A 248 0.56 -7.86 -24.90
C PRO A 248 -0.38 -9.03 -24.56
N ILE A 249 -0.29 -10.15 -25.29
CA ILE A 249 -1.06 -11.38 -25.11
C ILE A 249 -0.06 -12.53 -25.22
N GLU A 250 -0.07 -13.42 -24.24
CA GLU A 250 0.83 -14.58 -24.17
C GLU A 250 0.05 -15.89 -24.02
N LEU A 251 0.74 -16.97 -24.34
CA LEU A 251 0.24 -18.33 -24.15
C LEU A 251 1.06 -18.99 -23.04
N GLU A 252 0.43 -19.19 -21.89
CA GLU A 252 1.06 -19.78 -20.72
C GLU A 252 0.46 -21.15 -20.40
N THR A 253 1.17 -21.97 -19.61
CA THR A 253 0.56 -23.16 -19.02
C THR A 253 -0.30 -22.77 -17.82
N ALA A 254 -1.49 -23.32 -17.67
CA ALA A 254 -2.36 -23.04 -16.52
C ALA A 254 -1.79 -23.57 -15.20
N ALA A 255 -2.13 -22.94 -14.08
CA ALA A 255 -1.95 -23.56 -12.76
C ALA A 255 -2.92 -24.75 -12.58
N LEU A 256 -2.52 -25.72 -11.77
CA LEU A 256 -3.30 -26.91 -11.42
C LEU A 256 -3.14 -27.24 -9.94
N LEU A 257 -4.24 -27.61 -9.29
CA LEU A 257 -4.23 -28.11 -7.91
C LEU A 257 -4.16 -29.65 -7.92
N VAL A 258 -3.09 -30.21 -7.36
CA VAL A 258 -2.87 -31.66 -7.23
C VAL A 258 -2.60 -31.99 -5.77
N ASP A 259 -3.48 -32.77 -5.15
CA ASP A 259 -3.40 -33.19 -3.74
C ASP A 259 -3.20 -32.00 -2.78
N GLY A 260 -3.94 -30.91 -3.00
CA GLY A 260 -3.85 -29.68 -2.20
C GLY A 260 -2.60 -28.84 -2.43
N THR A 261 -1.77 -29.18 -3.43
CA THR A 261 -0.57 -28.43 -3.81
C THR A 261 -0.76 -27.78 -5.18
N ILE A 262 -0.46 -26.48 -5.30
CA ILE A 262 -0.48 -25.76 -6.57
C ILE A 262 0.77 -26.11 -7.39
N ARG A 263 0.56 -26.47 -8.67
CA ARG A 263 1.60 -26.91 -9.61
C ARG A 263 1.36 -26.29 -10.99
N GLY A 264 2.40 -26.24 -11.82
CA GLY A 264 2.23 -25.95 -13.25
C GLY A 264 1.53 -27.12 -13.96
N GLY A 265 0.47 -26.81 -14.70
CA GLY A 265 -0.25 -27.75 -15.55
C GLY A 265 0.32 -27.84 -16.96
N THR A 266 -0.41 -28.53 -17.85
CA THR A 266 -0.08 -28.66 -19.28
C THR A 266 -1.11 -28.01 -20.20
N GLU A 267 -2.26 -27.59 -19.66
CA GLU A 267 -3.26 -26.82 -20.39
C GLU A 267 -2.65 -25.47 -20.79
N LEU A 268 -2.83 -25.04 -22.03
CA LEU A 268 -2.41 -23.71 -22.47
C LEU A 268 -3.57 -22.72 -22.35
N VAL A 269 -3.28 -21.52 -21.86
CA VAL A 269 -4.25 -20.44 -21.65
C VAL A 269 -3.71 -19.13 -22.19
N LEU A 270 -4.61 -18.27 -22.65
CA LEU A 270 -4.26 -16.89 -23.03
C LEU A 270 -4.27 -16.00 -21.79
N VAL A 271 -3.19 -15.24 -21.61
CA VAL A 271 -3.04 -14.27 -20.52
C VAL A 271 -2.67 -12.90 -21.09
N ASP A 272 -3.00 -11.85 -20.34
CA ASP A 272 -2.56 -10.49 -20.67
C ASP A 272 -1.24 -10.22 -19.97
N ASN A 273 -0.14 -10.14 -20.73
CA ASN A 273 1.18 -9.88 -20.16
C ASN A 273 1.16 -8.61 -19.29
N GLY A 274 1.76 -8.70 -18.10
CA GLY A 274 1.83 -7.65 -17.10
C GLY A 274 0.62 -7.60 -16.17
N PHE A 275 -0.32 -8.54 -16.27
CA PHE A 275 -1.49 -8.63 -15.39
C PHE A 275 -1.61 -10.05 -14.86
N TYR A 276 -1.52 -10.20 -13.53
CA TYR A 276 -1.52 -11.52 -12.90
C TYR A 276 -2.52 -11.58 -11.75
N ASN A 277 -3.20 -12.71 -11.63
CA ASN A 277 -3.93 -13.16 -10.47
C ASN A 277 -3.00 -14.00 -9.60
N ILE A 278 -2.63 -13.42 -8.45
CA ILE A 278 -1.75 -14.05 -7.46
C ILE A 278 -2.53 -14.60 -6.25
N GLY A 279 -3.87 -14.59 -6.29
CA GLY A 279 -4.71 -15.12 -5.21
C GLY A 279 -4.88 -14.19 -4.01
N VAL A 280 -4.81 -12.86 -4.18
CA VAL A 280 -5.09 -11.88 -3.08
C VAL A 280 -6.55 -11.97 -2.61
N ARG A 281 -7.46 -12.25 -3.55
CA ARG A 281 -8.91 -12.17 -3.34
C ARG A 281 -9.62 -13.15 -4.27
N PRO A 282 -10.78 -13.73 -3.89
CA PRO A 282 -11.53 -14.61 -4.81
C PRO A 282 -11.90 -13.87 -6.10
N THR A 283 -11.70 -14.49 -7.26
CA THR A 283 -12.03 -13.87 -8.56
C THR A 283 -13.49 -13.43 -8.69
N SER A 284 -14.40 -14.11 -8.00
CA SER A 284 -15.82 -13.78 -7.97
C SER A 284 -16.15 -12.51 -7.18
N GLU A 285 -15.27 -12.10 -6.26
CA GLU A 285 -15.43 -10.87 -5.48
C GLU A 285 -14.65 -9.71 -6.08
N ASP A 286 -13.56 -10.02 -6.81
CA ASP A 286 -12.68 -9.02 -7.37
C ASP A 286 -12.19 -9.45 -8.76
N ILE A 287 -12.92 -8.99 -9.78
CA ILE A 287 -12.78 -9.46 -11.15
C ILE A 287 -11.58 -8.86 -11.89
N GLY A 288 -11.05 -7.72 -11.42
CA GLY A 288 -9.90 -7.03 -12.01
C GLY A 288 -9.98 -6.89 -13.53
N ARG A 289 -8.93 -7.35 -14.22
CA ARG A 289 -8.78 -7.29 -15.68
C ARG A 289 -9.84 -8.05 -16.48
N GLY A 290 -10.52 -9.01 -15.87
CA GLY A 290 -11.64 -9.75 -16.46
C GLY A 290 -12.92 -8.93 -16.64
N ALA A 291 -12.99 -7.72 -16.06
CA ALA A 291 -14.15 -6.85 -16.20
C ALA A 291 -14.41 -6.37 -17.63
N SER A 292 -15.61 -5.81 -17.83
CA SER A 292 -16.00 -5.13 -19.07
C SER A 292 -16.42 -3.68 -18.79
N ILE A 293 -16.14 -2.79 -19.73
CA ILE A 293 -16.57 -1.39 -19.72
C ILE A 293 -17.21 -1.04 -21.06
N LEU A 294 -18.31 -0.30 -21.04
CA LEU A 294 -19.07 0.03 -22.26
C LEU A 294 -19.43 -1.21 -23.12
N GLY A 295 -19.71 -2.35 -22.45
CA GLY A 295 -20.02 -3.62 -23.10
C GLY A 295 -18.84 -4.30 -23.79
N LYS A 296 -17.61 -3.83 -23.59
CA LYS A 296 -16.38 -4.38 -24.18
C LYS A 296 -15.42 -4.85 -23.07
N PRO A 297 -14.72 -5.99 -23.23
CA PRO A 297 -13.77 -6.46 -22.22
C PRO A 297 -12.58 -5.52 -22.01
N LEU A 298 -12.07 -5.44 -20.78
CA LEU A 298 -10.78 -4.80 -20.50
C LEU A 298 -9.60 -5.69 -20.92
N SER A 299 -9.76 -7.02 -20.84
CA SER A 299 -8.71 -7.96 -21.22
C SER A 299 -8.36 -7.89 -22.70
N SER A 300 -7.07 -7.74 -23.02
CA SER A 300 -6.57 -7.71 -24.41
C SER A 300 -6.83 -9.05 -25.10
N SER A 301 -6.62 -10.15 -24.39
CA SER A 301 -6.88 -11.52 -24.85
C SER A 301 -8.35 -11.74 -25.20
N GLN A 302 -9.28 -11.30 -24.34
CA GLN A 302 -10.72 -11.39 -24.62
C GLN A 302 -11.11 -10.50 -25.82
N GLN A 303 -10.59 -9.28 -25.90
CA GLN A 303 -10.83 -8.38 -27.05
C GLN A 303 -10.35 -9.02 -28.38
N ALA A 304 -9.19 -9.70 -28.36
CA ALA A 304 -8.63 -10.35 -29.54
C ALA A 304 -9.47 -11.56 -30.00
N ILE A 305 -9.95 -12.39 -29.08
CA ILE A 305 -10.86 -13.51 -29.39
C ILE A 305 -12.17 -13.00 -29.99
N LEU A 306 -12.70 -11.89 -29.47
CA LEU A 306 -13.93 -11.28 -29.98
C LEU A 306 -13.74 -10.51 -31.29
N GLY A 307 -12.51 -10.36 -31.78
CA GLY A 307 -12.21 -9.65 -33.02
C GLY A 307 -12.46 -8.14 -32.94
N ILE A 308 -12.25 -7.52 -31.77
CA ILE A 308 -12.43 -6.07 -31.63
C ILE A 308 -11.39 -5.34 -32.51
N PRO A 309 -11.77 -4.33 -33.32
CA PRO A 309 -10.92 -3.78 -34.40
C PRO A 309 -9.53 -3.25 -34.00
N PHE A 310 -9.32 -2.92 -32.72
CA PHE A 310 -8.06 -2.39 -32.17
C PHE A 310 -7.41 -3.34 -31.16
N ALA A 311 -7.93 -4.57 -31.02
CA ALA A 311 -7.34 -5.56 -30.15
C ALA A 311 -5.94 -5.95 -30.65
N PRO A 312 -5.00 -6.26 -29.75
CA PRO A 312 -3.74 -6.84 -30.14
C PRO A 312 -3.93 -8.18 -30.87
N ARG A 313 -2.96 -8.55 -31.71
CA ARG A 313 -2.98 -9.86 -32.35
C ARG A 313 -2.69 -10.95 -31.33
N LEU A 314 -3.37 -12.08 -31.46
CA LEU A 314 -3.03 -13.29 -30.73
C LEU A 314 -1.61 -13.75 -31.10
N PRO A 315 -0.88 -14.40 -30.16
CA PRO A 315 0.40 -15.04 -30.47
C PRO A 315 0.23 -16.12 -31.55
N PRO A 316 1.30 -16.52 -32.24
CA PRO A 316 1.24 -17.62 -33.21
C PRO A 316 0.89 -18.95 -32.52
N ASN A 317 0.29 -19.87 -33.27
CA ASN A 317 0.00 -21.25 -32.84
C ASN A 317 -0.94 -21.41 -31.63
N VAL A 318 -1.84 -20.45 -31.38
CA VAL A 318 -2.88 -20.58 -30.35
C VAL A 318 -3.82 -21.74 -30.70
N PRO A 319 -3.95 -22.77 -29.85
CA PRO A 319 -4.89 -23.86 -30.09
C PRO A 319 -6.35 -23.37 -30.22
N PRO A 320 -7.19 -24.03 -31.02
CA PRO A 320 -8.62 -23.74 -31.05
C PRO A 320 -9.25 -23.87 -29.66
N ASN A 321 -10.20 -22.99 -29.33
CA ASN A 321 -10.91 -22.95 -28.04
C ASN A 321 -10.02 -22.73 -26.81
N THR A 322 -8.80 -22.18 -26.98
CA THR A 322 -7.97 -21.75 -25.86
C THR A 322 -8.73 -20.72 -25.02
N ARG A 323 -8.89 -20.99 -23.72
CA ARG A 323 -9.57 -20.08 -22.79
C ARG A 323 -8.66 -18.90 -22.41
N VAL A 324 -9.27 -17.84 -21.91
CA VAL A 324 -8.56 -16.69 -21.34
C VAL A 324 -8.53 -16.82 -19.81
N ALA A 325 -7.37 -16.59 -19.22
CA ALA A 325 -7.21 -16.40 -17.78
C ALA A 325 -6.93 -14.91 -17.52
N ALA A 326 -7.98 -14.15 -17.22
CA ALA A 326 -7.90 -12.72 -16.94
C ALA A 326 -8.67 -12.29 -15.68
N ASP A 327 -9.53 -13.16 -15.16
CA ASP A 327 -10.36 -12.85 -14.01
C ASP A 327 -9.51 -12.79 -12.74
N GLY A 328 -9.66 -11.70 -11.98
CA GLY A 328 -8.86 -11.41 -10.80
C GLY A 328 -7.40 -11.07 -11.08
N ALA A 329 -7.04 -10.81 -12.34
CA ALA A 329 -5.70 -10.37 -12.69
C ALA A 329 -5.55 -8.86 -12.54
N PHE A 330 -4.41 -8.44 -11.96
CA PHE A 330 -4.07 -7.04 -11.73
C PHE A 330 -2.70 -6.70 -12.29
N LYS A 331 -2.55 -5.45 -12.71
CA LYS A 331 -1.31 -4.89 -13.22
C LYS A 331 -0.18 -5.11 -12.22
N VAL A 332 0.96 -5.63 -12.69
CA VAL A 332 2.17 -5.74 -11.87
C VAL A 332 2.67 -4.34 -11.50
N PRO A 333 2.74 -3.97 -10.21
CA PRO A 333 3.32 -2.69 -9.79
C PRO A 333 4.84 -2.69 -10.00
N THR A 334 5.42 -1.50 -10.15
CA THR A 334 6.89 -1.35 -10.13
C THR A 334 7.42 -1.62 -8.73
N MET A 335 8.62 -2.20 -8.62
CA MET A 335 9.26 -2.41 -7.31
C MET A 335 10.10 -1.23 -6.82
N ARG A 336 10.19 -0.16 -7.61
CA ARG A 336 10.89 1.08 -7.21
C ARG A 336 10.15 1.77 -6.07
N ASN A 337 10.90 2.26 -5.09
CA ASN A 337 10.40 2.93 -3.88
C ASN A 337 9.39 2.09 -3.08
N VAL A 338 9.41 0.76 -3.23
CA VAL A 338 8.43 -0.12 -2.58
C VAL A 338 8.42 0.01 -1.05
N GLU A 339 9.56 0.40 -0.45
CA GLU A 339 9.67 0.73 0.98
C GLU A 339 8.72 1.88 1.44
N LEU A 340 8.41 2.81 0.54
CA LEU A 340 7.69 4.05 0.83
C LEU A 340 6.21 3.99 0.45
N THR A 341 5.73 2.87 -0.12
CA THR A 341 4.41 2.80 -0.77
C THR A 341 3.49 1.74 -0.16
N GLY A 342 3.72 1.35 1.08
CA GLY A 342 2.74 0.55 1.81
C GLY A 342 1.43 1.32 2.05
N PRO A 343 0.33 0.62 2.41
CA PRO A 343 0.22 -0.83 2.48
C PRO A 343 0.18 -1.46 1.07
N TYR A 344 0.46 -2.75 0.99
CA TYR A 344 0.75 -3.50 -0.24
C TYR A 344 -0.46 -4.24 -0.82
N PHE A 345 -0.33 -4.59 -2.11
CA PHE A 345 -1.35 -5.09 -3.03
C PHE A 345 -2.45 -4.08 -3.36
N HIS A 346 -3.27 -4.40 -4.36
CA HIS A 346 -4.28 -3.50 -4.91
C HIS A 346 -5.40 -3.13 -3.91
N ASN A 347 -5.48 -3.84 -2.79
CA ASN A 347 -6.44 -3.64 -1.72
C ASN A 347 -5.80 -3.16 -0.40
N GLY A 348 -4.47 -2.97 -0.35
CA GLY A 348 -3.77 -2.54 0.85
C GLY A 348 -3.83 -3.54 2.01
N ALA A 349 -3.96 -4.85 1.74
CA ALA A 349 -4.17 -5.87 2.77
C ALA A 349 -2.95 -6.15 3.67
N TYR A 350 -1.75 -5.72 3.29
CA TYR A 350 -0.53 -5.99 4.05
C TYR A 350 0.25 -4.72 4.33
N GLU A 351 0.76 -4.58 5.54
CA GLU A 351 1.45 -3.37 5.99
C GLU A 351 2.96 -3.45 5.77
N THR A 352 3.53 -4.66 5.67
CA THR A 352 4.98 -4.88 5.62
C THR A 352 5.41 -5.76 4.44
N LEU A 353 6.64 -5.55 3.96
CA LEU A 353 7.24 -6.42 2.93
C LEU A 353 7.39 -7.86 3.41
N GLN A 354 7.59 -8.08 4.71
CA GLN A 354 7.66 -9.44 5.26
C GLN A 354 6.34 -10.19 5.07
N GLN A 355 5.21 -9.54 5.36
CA GLN A 355 3.89 -10.14 5.12
C GLN A 355 3.63 -10.44 3.64
N VAL A 356 4.17 -9.61 2.73
CA VAL A 356 4.12 -9.87 1.29
C VAL A 356 4.90 -11.14 0.93
N LEU A 357 6.08 -11.35 1.52
CA LEU A 357 6.85 -12.58 1.31
C LEU A 357 6.13 -13.82 1.87
N ASP A 358 5.53 -13.70 3.06
CA ASP A 358 4.74 -14.77 3.66
C ASP A 358 3.51 -15.14 2.81
N PHE A 359 2.89 -14.16 2.15
CA PHE A 359 1.82 -14.38 1.17
C PHE A 359 2.30 -15.24 -0.01
N TYR A 360 3.47 -14.91 -0.58
CA TYR A 360 4.04 -15.68 -1.70
C TYR A 360 4.51 -17.08 -1.28
N HIS A 361 5.04 -17.24 -0.05
CA HIS A 361 5.46 -18.54 0.50
C HIS A 361 4.33 -19.59 0.48
N ARG A 362 3.09 -19.16 0.66
CA ARG A 362 1.91 -20.03 0.68
C ARG A 362 1.04 -19.94 -0.58
N HIS A 363 1.61 -19.38 -1.66
CA HIS A 363 0.97 -19.30 -2.98
C HIS A 363 -0.34 -18.49 -3.01
N GLY A 364 -0.44 -17.48 -2.15
CA GLY A 364 -1.60 -16.58 -2.05
C GLY A 364 -2.63 -16.96 -0.97
N ASP A 365 -3.62 -16.10 -0.76
CA ASP A 365 -4.74 -16.31 0.20
C ASP A 365 -5.82 -17.22 -0.37
N PHE A 366 -5.99 -17.14 -1.68
CA PHE A 366 -7.07 -17.78 -2.42
C PHE A 366 -6.53 -18.50 -3.67
N GLY A 367 -5.29 -18.98 -3.64
CA GLY A 367 -4.66 -19.62 -4.80
C GLY A 367 -5.41 -20.87 -5.28
N ASP A 368 -5.90 -21.68 -4.35
CA ASP A 368 -6.72 -22.86 -4.59
C ASP A 368 -8.12 -22.51 -5.12
N VAL A 369 -8.76 -21.48 -4.56
CA VAL A 369 -10.05 -20.95 -5.01
C VAL A 369 -9.94 -20.35 -6.42
N ASN A 370 -8.83 -19.68 -6.70
CA ASN A 370 -8.59 -19.00 -7.96
C ASN A 370 -7.98 -19.89 -9.04
N ILE A 371 -7.79 -21.20 -8.82
CA ILE A 371 -6.92 -22.06 -9.64
C ILE A 371 -7.14 -21.99 -11.15
N LEU A 372 -8.37 -21.74 -11.61
CA LEU A 372 -8.67 -21.58 -13.04
C LEU A 372 -8.03 -20.34 -13.65
N ASN A 373 -7.91 -19.24 -12.89
CA ASN A 373 -7.32 -17.98 -13.33
C ASN A 373 -5.99 -17.66 -12.63
N LEU A 374 -5.53 -18.49 -11.69
CA LEU A 374 -4.27 -18.30 -11.00
C LEU A 374 -3.11 -18.44 -11.99
N ASP A 375 -2.23 -17.46 -12.01
CA ASP A 375 -1.10 -17.48 -12.92
C ASP A 375 -0.04 -18.50 -12.48
N SER A 376 0.48 -19.23 -13.47
CA SER A 376 1.37 -20.36 -13.24
C SER A 376 2.70 -20.05 -12.56
N PRO A 377 3.28 -18.83 -12.68
CA PRO A 377 4.45 -18.47 -11.88
C PRO A 377 4.23 -18.64 -10.37
N MET A 378 3.00 -18.50 -9.86
CA MET A 378 2.68 -18.73 -8.44
C MET A 378 3.03 -20.14 -7.97
N ALA A 379 2.93 -21.15 -8.84
CA ALA A 379 3.30 -22.53 -8.53
C ALA A 379 4.83 -22.73 -8.37
N ASN A 380 5.62 -21.80 -8.90
CA ASN A 380 7.07 -21.93 -9.03
C ASN A 380 7.85 -21.12 -7.98
N ILE A 381 7.18 -20.20 -7.27
CA ILE A 381 7.79 -19.40 -6.21
C ILE A 381 8.08 -20.31 -5.01
N LYS A 382 9.37 -20.41 -4.65
CA LYS A 382 9.86 -21.23 -3.53
C LYS A 382 11.06 -20.57 -2.88
N LEU A 383 10.80 -19.89 -1.78
CA LEU A 383 11.85 -19.50 -0.85
C LEU A 383 12.10 -20.69 0.08
N ASP A 384 13.35 -21.13 0.21
CA ASP A 384 13.67 -22.35 0.97
C ASP A 384 13.62 -22.11 2.49
N ALA A 385 13.30 -20.86 2.89
CA ALA A 385 13.24 -20.37 4.26
C ALA A 385 14.49 -20.74 5.06
N ARG A 386 15.67 -20.57 4.44
CA ARG A 386 16.94 -20.95 5.05
C ARG A 386 17.12 -20.19 6.35
N LEU A 387 17.48 -20.90 7.41
CA LEU A 387 17.64 -20.28 8.71
C LEU A 387 19.06 -19.72 8.88
N ASN A 388 19.17 -18.46 9.32
CA ASN A 388 20.43 -17.92 9.81
C ASN A 388 20.80 -18.53 11.18
N ALA A 389 21.96 -18.15 11.71
CA ALA A 389 22.44 -18.65 13.01
C ALA A 389 21.48 -18.38 14.19
N ALA A 390 20.56 -17.42 14.05
CA ALA A 390 19.54 -17.08 15.03
C ALA A 390 18.17 -17.73 14.73
N GLY A 391 18.10 -18.69 13.80
CA GLY A 391 16.87 -19.39 13.45
C GLY A 391 15.86 -18.56 12.65
N ARG A 392 16.29 -17.48 11.98
CA ARG A 392 15.40 -16.62 11.17
C ARG A 392 15.52 -16.92 9.68
N ASP A 393 14.44 -16.66 8.95
CA ASP A 393 14.41 -16.77 7.48
C ASP A 393 15.39 -15.76 6.85
N LEU A 394 16.57 -16.27 6.52
CA LEU A 394 17.65 -15.54 5.88
C LEU A 394 17.25 -15.08 4.47
N ASP A 395 16.48 -15.89 3.74
CA ASP A 395 16.07 -15.59 2.37
C ASP A 395 15.13 -14.38 2.36
N ALA A 396 14.13 -14.39 3.25
CA ALA A 396 13.21 -13.28 3.39
C ALA A 396 13.94 -12.00 3.85
N ASP A 397 14.81 -12.10 4.86
CA ASP A 397 15.60 -10.97 5.36
C ASP A 397 16.46 -10.32 4.25
N GLN A 398 17.14 -11.14 3.44
CA GLN A 398 17.99 -10.68 2.34
C GLN A 398 17.17 -10.10 1.19
N LEU A 399 16.04 -10.71 0.86
CA LEU A 399 15.14 -10.21 -0.18
C LEU A 399 14.54 -8.85 0.19
N VAL A 400 14.10 -8.67 1.44
CA VAL A 400 13.61 -7.36 1.93
C VAL A 400 14.71 -6.30 1.84
N LYS A 401 15.95 -6.60 2.20
CA LYS A 401 17.08 -5.66 2.05
C LYS A 401 17.30 -5.26 0.59
N PHE A 402 17.24 -6.22 -0.34
CA PHE A 402 17.27 -5.90 -1.76
C PHE A 402 16.11 -4.98 -2.17
N LEU A 403 14.87 -5.25 -1.74
CA LEU A 403 13.73 -4.39 -2.06
C LEU A 403 13.89 -2.96 -1.51
N VAL A 404 14.48 -2.81 -0.32
CA VAL A 404 14.83 -1.49 0.25
C VAL A 404 15.94 -0.79 -0.55
N SER A 405 16.82 -1.54 -1.22
CA SER A 405 17.82 -0.95 -2.13
C SER A 405 17.23 -0.30 -3.38
N LEU A 406 15.94 -0.57 -3.67
CA LEU A 406 15.18 0.01 -4.78
C LEU A 406 14.53 1.36 -4.43
N THR A 407 14.83 1.93 -3.27
CA THR A 407 14.40 3.28 -2.89
C THR A 407 15.37 4.32 -3.41
N ASP A 408 14.84 5.36 -4.05
CA ASP A 408 15.59 6.54 -4.48
C ASP A 408 15.53 7.57 -3.37
N GLU A 409 16.70 7.96 -2.86
CA GLU A 409 16.79 8.90 -1.74
C GLU A 409 16.25 10.29 -2.10
N ARG A 410 16.18 10.64 -3.40
CA ARG A 410 15.50 11.87 -3.84
C ARG A 410 13.99 11.81 -3.62
N VAL A 411 13.38 10.63 -3.76
CA VAL A 411 11.95 10.45 -3.44
C VAL A 411 11.75 10.56 -1.93
N ARG A 412 12.60 9.90 -1.14
CA ARG A 412 12.50 9.93 0.33
C ARG A 412 12.65 11.34 0.90
N ASP A 413 13.51 12.15 0.30
CA ASP A 413 13.75 13.54 0.69
C ASP A 413 12.94 14.56 -0.13
N GLU A 414 12.03 14.13 -1.01
CA GLU A 414 11.28 15.00 -1.95
C GLU A 414 12.18 16.04 -2.66
N GLN A 415 13.39 15.62 -3.03
CA GLN A 415 14.33 16.41 -3.83
C GLN A 415 13.94 16.36 -5.30
N ALA A 416 14.42 17.32 -6.08
CA ALA A 416 14.16 17.35 -7.52
C ALA A 416 14.49 16.01 -8.21
N PRO A 417 13.59 15.50 -9.08
CA PRO A 417 12.38 16.15 -9.61
C PRO A 417 11.09 15.95 -8.78
N PHE A 418 11.18 15.41 -7.56
CA PHE A 418 10.04 15.08 -6.70
C PHE A 418 9.65 16.21 -5.73
N ASP A 419 10.29 17.36 -5.83
CA ASP A 419 9.90 18.56 -5.11
C ASP A 419 8.56 19.09 -5.63
N HIS A 420 7.79 19.79 -4.77
CA HIS A 420 6.41 20.10 -5.10
C HIS A 420 5.86 21.34 -4.36
N PRO A 421 4.82 21.99 -4.91
CA PRO A 421 4.01 22.97 -4.20
C PRO A 421 3.34 22.42 -2.94
N GLN A 422 2.90 23.32 -2.06
CA GLN A 422 2.08 22.97 -0.90
C GLN A 422 0.80 22.26 -1.33
N LEU A 423 0.38 21.24 -0.57
CA LEU A 423 -0.87 20.53 -0.77
C LEU A 423 -1.65 20.43 0.55
N PHE A 424 -2.98 20.45 0.46
CA PHE A 424 -3.86 20.16 1.59
C PHE A 424 -4.68 18.92 1.27
N VAL A 425 -4.47 17.85 2.04
CA VAL A 425 -5.12 16.55 1.83
C VAL A 425 -6.24 16.39 2.86
N PRO A 426 -7.47 16.03 2.46
CA PRO A 426 -8.50 15.61 3.40
C PRO A 426 -7.99 14.43 4.25
N ASN A 427 -8.11 14.54 5.57
CA ASN A 427 -7.67 13.52 6.53
C ASN A 427 -8.80 13.19 7.53
N GLY A 428 -9.90 12.71 6.98
CA GLY A 428 -11.12 12.40 7.73
C GLY A 428 -11.81 13.64 8.30
N HIS A 429 -12.56 13.43 9.37
CA HIS A 429 -13.29 14.48 10.09
C HIS A 429 -12.87 14.49 11.56
N PRO A 430 -12.94 15.64 12.26
CA PRO A 430 -12.70 15.68 13.69
C PRO A 430 -13.66 14.74 14.44
N GLY A 431 -13.13 13.75 15.15
CA GLY A 431 -13.92 12.73 15.84
C GLY A 431 -13.17 11.40 15.94
N ASP A 432 -13.93 10.31 16.04
CA ASP A 432 -13.42 8.94 16.05
C ASP A 432 -14.25 8.03 15.13
N ALA A 433 -13.99 6.72 15.16
CA ALA A 433 -14.71 5.74 14.36
C ALA A 433 -16.22 5.63 14.71
N ASN A 434 -16.68 6.23 15.81
CA ASN A 434 -18.06 6.16 16.28
C ASN A 434 -18.83 7.47 16.09
N GLY A 435 -18.16 8.59 15.81
CA GLY A 435 -18.86 9.86 15.63
C GLY A 435 -18.00 11.04 15.18
N ILE A 436 -18.65 11.96 14.46
CA ILE A 436 -18.10 13.24 14.01
C ILE A 436 -18.46 14.31 15.04
N THR A 437 -17.49 15.11 15.43
CA THR A 437 -17.64 16.12 16.49
C THR A 437 -17.78 17.55 15.95
N GLN A 438 -17.45 17.78 14.68
CA GLN A 438 -17.48 19.11 14.07
C GLN A 438 -18.16 19.09 12.70
N PHE A 439 -18.97 20.11 12.47
CA PHE A 439 -19.75 20.29 11.26
C PHE A 439 -19.61 21.71 10.76
N ASP A 440 -19.60 21.89 9.44
CA ASP A 440 -19.71 23.17 8.76
C ASP A 440 -21.10 23.32 8.12
N VAL A 441 -21.55 24.54 7.84
CA VAL A 441 -22.81 24.81 7.14
C VAL A 441 -22.49 25.42 5.78
N VAL A 442 -22.51 24.59 4.74
CA VAL A 442 -22.25 25.00 3.37
C VAL A 442 -23.56 25.04 2.60
N ASN A 443 -23.92 26.21 2.07
CA ASN A 443 -25.19 26.44 1.35
C ASN A 443 -26.45 26.01 2.13
N GLY A 444 -26.44 26.19 3.45
CA GLY A 444 -27.57 25.82 4.33
C GLY A 444 -27.66 24.33 4.66
N VAL A 445 -26.70 23.51 4.21
CA VAL A 445 -26.61 22.10 4.56
C VAL A 445 -25.50 21.91 5.59
N GLN A 446 -25.83 21.27 6.71
CA GLN A 446 -24.84 20.87 7.70
C GLN A 446 -24.04 19.67 7.15
N GLN A 447 -22.74 19.85 7.00
CA GLN A 447 -21.80 18.86 6.47
C GLN A 447 -20.70 18.62 7.50
N ALA A 448 -20.10 17.43 7.51
CA ALA A 448 -18.97 17.16 8.38
C ALA A 448 -17.81 18.10 8.03
N LEU A 449 -17.16 18.68 9.04
CA LEU A 449 -15.97 19.48 8.80
C LEU A 449 -14.83 18.53 8.41
N ASP A 450 -14.17 18.80 7.30
CA ASP A 450 -12.98 18.04 6.91
C ASP A 450 -11.78 18.47 7.75
N ASN A 451 -11.10 17.50 8.34
CA ASN A 451 -9.75 17.68 8.84
C ASN A 451 -8.79 17.72 7.63
N ARG A 452 -7.82 18.62 7.64
CA ARG A 452 -6.87 18.79 6.52
C ARG A 452 -5.45 18.55 7.01
N LEU A 453 -4.75 17.64 6.35
CA LEU A 453 -3.32 17.46 6.50
C LEU A 453 -2.61 18.40 5.53
N GLU A 454 -1.73 19.26 6.06
CA GLU A 454 -0.85 20.08 5.24
C GLU A 454 0.39 19.28 4.84
N VAL A 455 0.64 19.23 3.54
CA VAL A 455 1.93 18.85 2.97
C VAL A 455 2.63 20.14 2.55
N PRO A 456 3.79 20.49 3.14
CA PRO A 456 4.44 21.77 2.90
C PRO A 456 4.95 21.88 1.46
N ALA A 457 5.24 23.11 1.02
CA ALA A 457 5.97 23.29 -0.24
C ALA A 457 7.44 22.93 -0.03
N ILE A 458 8.01 22.13 -0.93
CA ILE A 458 9.40 21.68 -0.91
C ILE A 458 10.10 22.21 -2.16
N GLY A 459 11.33 22.71 -2.00
CA GLY A 459 12.17 23.13 -3.13
C GLY A 459 13.09 22.00 -3.59
N ARG A 460 13.83 22.24 -4.68
CA ARG A 460 14.73 21.25 -5.29
C ARG A 460 15.70 20.53 -4.33
N ASP A 461 16.09 21.19 -3.24
CA ASP A 461 17.05 20.68 -2.26
C ASP A 461 16.41 19.74 -1.21
N GLY A 462 15.08 19.54 -1.27
CA GLY A 462 14.38 18.54 -0.47
C GLY A 462 13.94 18.96 0.93
N ARG A 463 13.40 17.98 1.68
CA ARG A 463 12.82 18.13 3.02
C ARG A 463 13.86 18.48 4.06
N GLN A 464 15.04 17.86 4.01
CA GLN A 464 16.13 18.18 4.94
C GLN A 464 16.55 19.64 4.87
N ALA A 465 16.59 20.23 3.67
CA ALA A 465 16.88 21.66 3.48
C ALA A 465 15.80 22.56 4.10
N ALA A 466 14.55 22.08 4.15
CA ALA A 466 13.44 22.74 4.84
C ALA A 466 13.38 22.44 6.36
N GLY A 467 14.35 21.70 6.91
CA GLY A 467 14.37 21.30 8.33
C GLY A 467 13.32 20.25 8.70
N LEU A 468 12.86 19.47 7.73
CA LEU A 468 11.86 18.42 7.90
C LEU A 468 12.52 17.03 7.89
N ASP A 469 11.92 16.10 8.62
CA ASP A 469 12.32 14.68 8.56
C ASP A 469 12.02 14.10 7.17
N PHE A 470 12.84 13.14 6.74
CA PHE A 470 12.59 12.30 5.58
C PHE A 470 11.19 11.66 5.62
N LEU A 471 10.67 11.30 4.45
CA LEU A 471 9.52 10.40 4.37
C LEU A 471 9.86 9.10 5.10
N LYS A 472 8.97 8.72 6.01
CA LYS A 472 9.12 7.48 6.76
C LYS A 472 8.59 6.33 5.90
N PRO A 473 9.27 5.17 5.91
CA PRO A 473 8.70 3.93 5.39
C PRO A 473 7.31 3.70 5.97
N PHE A 474 6.42 3.13 5.18
CA PHE A 474 5.08 2.80 5.66
C PHE A 474 5.19 1.74 6.76
N LEU A 475 5.07 2.17 8.02
CA LEU A 475 5.11 1.39 9.28
C LEU A 475 6.14 0.25 9.37
N GLY A 476 7.16 0.24 8.51
CA GLY A 476 8.37 -0.54 8.66
C GLY A 476 9.19 0.07 9.79
N SER A 477 9.22 -0.60 10.94
CA SER A 477 10.09 -0.35 12.11
C SER A 477 9.84 0.89 12.99
N SER A 478 8.80 1.69 12.74
CA SER A 478 8.42 2.75 13.69
C SER A 478 7.47 2.19 14.75
N ALA A 479 8.00 2.06 15.98
CA ALA A 479 7.26 1.96 17.24
C ALA A 479 5.75 2.22 17.10
N ILE A 480 4.95 1.20 17.33
CA ILE A 480 3.50 1.33 17.47
C ILE A 480 3.19 2.50 18.41
N PRO A 481 2.25 3.40 18.07
CA PRO A 481 1.80 4.45 18.99
C PRO A 481 1.40 3.85 20.34
N GLY A 482 2.12 4.19 21.43
CA GLY A 482 1.87 3.65 22.78
C GLY A 482 2.95 2.71 23.34
N THR A 483 4.03 2.44 22.62
CA THR A 483 5.11 1.49 23.00
C THR A 483 6.17 2.01 23.97
N SER A 484 5.97 3.16 24.61
CA SER A 484 6.92 3.70 25.59
C SER A 484 6.46 3.36 27.00
N ILE A 485 7.12 2.40 27.64
CA ILE A 485 6.86 2.00 29.01
C ILE A 485 7.66 2.88 29.95
N ARG A 486 6.99 3.54 30.88
CA ARG A 486 7.66 4.39 31.88
C ARG A 486 7.88 3.60 33.16
N LEU A 487 9.14 3.26 33.43
CA LEU A 487 9.56 2.66 34.68
C LEU A 487 9.97 3.77 35.67
N ARG A 488 9.50 3.68 36.91
CA ARG A 488 9.80 4.61 38.01
C ARG A 488 10.90 4.02 38.90
N THR A 489 11.56 4.83 39.72
CA THR A 489 12.42 4.28 40.79
C THR A 489 11.60 3.40 41.73
N GLY A 490 12.14 2.25 42.12
CA GLY A 490 11.45 1.24 42.93
C GLY A 490 10.94 0.06 42.09
N TRP A 491 9.97 -0.67 42.62
CA TRP A 491 9.40 -1.82 41.92
C TRP A 491 8.54 -1.38 40.74
N ASN A 492 8.67 -2.11 39.64
CA ASN A 492 7.87 -2.00 38.43
C ASN A 492 7.47 -3.39 37.95
N THR A 493 6.37 -3.51 37.20
CA THR A 493 6.22 -4.63 36.26
C THR A 493 6.77 -4.24 34.90
N LEU A 494 7.03 -5.20 34.03
CA LEU A 494 7.45 -4.93 32.67
C LEU A 494 7.08 -6.15 31.86
N SER A 495 6.28 -5.97 30.82
CA SER A 495 5.97 -7.02 29.88
C SER A 495 6.51 -6.69 28.51
N THR A 496 6.98 -7.72 27.82
CA THR A 496 7.22 -7.71 26.38
C THR A 496 6.11 -8.53 25.73
N PRO A 497 4.96 -7.91 25.44
CA PRO A 497 3.74 -8.63 25.04
C PRO A 497 3.89 -9.36 23.69
N ILE A 498 4.89 -8.95 22.93
CA ILE A 498 5.31 -9.43 21.62
C ILE A 498 6.84 -9.61 21.68
N ARG A 499 7.39 -10.47 20.81
CA ARG A 499 8.84 -10.60 20.67
C ARG A 499 9.40 -9.22 20.30
N LEU A 500 10.37 -8.73 21.06
CA LEU A 500 11.15 -7.56 20.68
C LEU A 500 12.05 -7.94 19.49
N SER A 501 12.53 -6.96 18.73
CA SER A 501 13.31 -7.18 17.49
C SER A 501 14.30 -8.36 17.55
N SER A 502 14.69 -8.88 16.40
CA SER A 502 15.65 -10.01 16.27
C SER A 502 17.06 -9.77 16.84
N THR A 503 17.29 -8.63 17.48
CA THR A 503 18.53 -8.21 18.17
C THR A 503 18.33 -7.96 19.67
N MET A 504 17.14 -8.24 20.21
CA MET A 504 16.76 -8.07 21.63
C MET A 504 15.88 -9.22 22.11
N ASP A 505 16.42 -10.44 22.21
CA ASP A 505 15.67 -11.63 22.64
C ASP A 505 16.03 -12.14 24.03
N THR A 506 17.05 -11.53 24.67
CA THR A 506 17.40 -11.78 26.07
C THR A 506 17.20 -10.56 26.95
N TRP A 507 17.07 -10.79 28.26
CA TRP A 507 16.98 -9.73 29.27
C TRP A 507 18.21 -8.81 29.23
N GLY A 508 19.42 -9.36 29.04
CA GLY A 508 20.67 -8.60 28.99
C GLY A 508 20.72 -7.61 27.83
N GLU A 509 20.29 -8.04 26.64
CA GLU A 509 20.19 -7.17 25.46
C GLU A 509 19.15 -6.08 25.65
N PHE A 510 17.98 -6.46 26.18
CA PHE A 510 16.92 -5.53 26.48
C PHE A 510 17.35 -4.44 27.47
N VAL A 511 18.05 -4.83 28.53
CA VAL A 511 18.64 -3.91 29.51
C VAL A 511 19.64 -2.96 28.84
N ALA A 512 20.52 -3.50 27.99
CA ALA A 512 21.56 -2.71 27.32
C ALA A 512 20.96 -1.66 26.38
N VAL A 513 19.96 -2.05 25.59
CA VAL A 513 19.29 -1.13 24.66
C VAL A 513 18.39 -0.13 25.39
N GLY A 514 17.61 -0.61 26.36
CA GLY A 514 16.70 0.23 27.12
C GLY A 514 17.39 1.15 28.12
N GLY A 515 18.70 0.96 28.38
CA GLY A 515 19.45 1.72 29.37
C GLY A 515 18.91 1.52 30.79
N LEU A 516 18.47 0.31 31.12
CA LEU A 516 17.86 0.03 32.43
C LEU A 516 18.92 0.04 33.53
N ASN A 517 18.79 0.98 34.47
CA ASN A 517 19.53 0.96 35.73
C ASN A 517 18.66 0.31 36.82
N TYR A 518 18.86 -0.99 37.06
CA TYR A 518 18.05 -1.79 37.97
C TYR A 518 18.90 -2.56 38.99
N GLN A 519 18.29 -2.90 40.13
CA GLN A 519 18.89 -3.65 41.23
C GLN A 519 18.68 -5.15 41.09
N ALA A 520 17.45 -5.57 40.77
CA ALA A 520 17.07 -6.97 40.63
C ALA A 520 15.86 -7.09 39.70
N ALA A 521 15.75 -8.24 39.02
CA ALA A 521 14.62 -8.58 38.17
C ALA A 521 14.15 -10.01 38.45
N TYR A 522 12.84 -10.24 38.50
CA TYR A 522 12.24 -11.52 38.83
C TYR A 522 11.09 -11.88 37.89
N SER A 523 11.02 -13.13 37.45
CA SER A 523 9.88 -13.72 36.73
C SER A 523 9.09 -14.64 37.65
N TRP A 524 7.84 -14.95 37.29
CA TRP A 524 6.99 -15.87 38.03
C TRP A 524 6.72 -17.14 37.20
N ASN A 525 7.06 -18.31 37.75
CA ASN A 525 6.92 -19.59 37.04
C ASN A 525 5.61 -20.35 37.37
N GLY A 526 4.67 -19.73 38.10
CA GLY A 526 3.46 -20.37 38.60
C GLY A 526 3.48 -20.67 40.11
N THR A 527 4.67 -20.81 40.71
CA THR A 527 4.82 -21.22 42.11
C THR A 527 5.76 -20.32 42.91
N THR A 528 6.83 -19.83 42.29
CA THR A 528 7.88 -19.05 42.95
C THR A 528 8.42 -17.97 42.03
N PHE A 529 8.94 -16.88 42.61
CA PHE A 529 9.76 -15.93 41.87
C PHE A 529 11.12 -16.53 41.53
N GLN A 530 11.54 -16.35 40.29
CA GLN A 530 12.86 -16.74 39.79
C GLN A 530 13.65 -15.50 39.39
N LEU A 531 14.94 -15.50 39.69
CA LEU A 531 15.83 -14.41 39.28
C LEU A 531 15.96 -14.39 37.77
N VAL A 532 15.79 -13.23 37.16
CA VAL A 532 16.00 -13.00 35.72
C VAL A 532 17.47 -12.63 35.52
N THR A 533 18.22 -13.54 34.92
CA THR A 533 19.63 -13.36 34.56
C THR A 533 19.77 -12.73 33.16
N PRO A 534 20.95 -12.21 32.79
CA PRO A 534 21.14 -11.60 31.46
C PRO A 534 20.81 -12.51 30.28
N ASP A 535 20.96 -13.83 30.44
CA ASP A 535 20.64 -14.88 29.45
C ASP A 535 19.18 -15.33 29.48
N TYR A 536 18.33 -14.75 30.35
CA TYR A 536 16.90 -15.06 30.37
C TYR A 536 16.26 -14.67 29.03
N VAL A 537 15.67 -15.64 28.35
CA VAL A 537 15.00 -15.45 27.06
C VAL A 537 13.64 -14.78 27.29
N LEU A 538 13.42 -13.64 26.65
CA LEU A 538 12.17 -12.92 26.70
C LEU A 538 11.14 -13.59 25.78
N THR A 539 10.18 -14.31 26.37
CA THR A 539 9.09 -14.90 25.60
C THR A 539 7.88 -13.97 25.54
N PRO A 540 7.11 -13.96 24.43
CA PRO A 540 5.89 -13.18 24.35
C PRO A 540 4.94 -13.49 25.52
N LEU A 541 4.17 -12.50 25.97
CA LEU A 541 3.27 -12.59 27.13
C LEU A 541 3.95 -12.81 28.50
N ASP A 542 5.29 -12.81 28.57
CA ASP A 542 5.98 -12.72 29.86
C ASP A 542 5.81 -11.34 30.50
N ALA A 543 5.79 -11.35 31.83
CA ALA A 543 5.89 -10.16 32.64
C ALA A 543 6.94 -10.39 33.74
N ILE A 544 7.77 -9.37 33.95
CA ILE A 544 8.93 -9.35 34.83
C ILE A 544 8.71 -8.27 35.88
N PHE A 545 8.99 -8.59 37.13
CA PHE A 545 9.14 -7.60 38.18
C PHE A 545 10.56 -7.06 38.15
N VAL A 546 10.71 -5.75 38.05
CA VAL A 546 12.03 -5.09 38.00
C VAL A 546 12.10 -4.00 39.05
N GLN A 547 13.13 -4.06 39.90
CA GLN A 547 13.42 -3.03 40.87
C GLN A 547 14.41 -2.03 40.28
N MET A 548 13.94 -0.86 39.88
CA MET A 548 14.74 0.17 39.24
C MET A 548 15.44 1.07 40.26
N ASN A 549 16.71 1.39 40.02
CA ASN A 549 17.46 2.37 40.80
C ASN A 549 17.13 3.81 40.34
N ALA A 550 16.78 3.98 39.06
CA ALA A 550 16.47 5.26 38.45
C ALA A 550 15.28 5.12 37.48
N PRO A 551 14.49 6.19 37.25
CA PRO A 551 13.40 6.13 36.29
C PRO A 551 13.95 6.04 34.86
N THR A 552 13.31 5.22 34.03
CA THR A 552 13.69 5.00 32.62
C THR A 552 12.43 4.89 31.77
N VAL A 553 12.48 5.40 30.53
CA VAL A 553 11.44 5.16 29.53
C VAL A 553 11.99 4.17 28.52
N VAL A 554 11.34 3.00 28.42
CA VAL A 554 11.76 1.95 27.49
C VAL A 554 10.84 1.94 26.29
N ARG A 555 11.42 1.99 25.08
CA ARG A 555 10.66 1.89 23.83
C ARG A 555 10.65 0.44 23.36
N ILE A 556 9.46 -0.15 23.29
CA ILE A 556 9.23 -1.50 22.79
C ILE A 556 8.96 -1.44 21.29
N THR A 557 9.78 -2.11 20.48
CA THR A 557 9.47 -2.26 19.06
C THR A 557 9.05 -3.71 18.80
N PRO A 558 7.79 -3.95 18.40
CA PRO A 558 7.36 -5.27 17.94
C PRO A 558 8.30 -5.83 16.88
N TYR A 559 8.63 -7.12 17.00
CA TYR A 559 9.25 -7.85 15.91
C TYR A 559 8.27 -8.03 14.75
N SER A 560 8.69 -7.69 13.54
CA SER A 560 7.87 -7.74 12.32
C SER A 560 7.70 -9.14 11.71
N GLY A 561 8.36 -10.18 12.26
CA GLY A 561 8.27 -11.56 11.76
C GLY A 561 7.35 -12.47 12.57
N ILE A 562 6.26 -11.94 13.13
CA ILE A 562 5.26 -12.72 13.86
C ILE A 562 4.24 -13.30 12.85
N SER A 563 4.37 -14.59 12.53
CA SER A 563 3.47 -15.30 11.59
C SER A 563 2.18 -15.83 12.24
N GLY A 564 2.02 -15.69 13.57
CA GLY A 564 0.83 -16.09 14.31
C GLY A 564 0.74 -15.39 15.67
N PRO A 565 -0.45 -15.31 16.31
CA PRO A 565 -0.60 -14.60 17.57
C PRO A 565 0.35 -15.17 18.64
N PRO A 566 1.07 -14.31 19.39
CA PRO A 566 1.93 -14.79 20.48
C PRO A 566 1.10 -15.58 21.47
N SER A 567 1.64 -16.71 21.97
CA SER A 567 0.89 -17.56 22.88
C SER A 567 1.71 -18.04 24.07
N LYS A 568 1.02 -18.22 25.20
CA LYS A 568 1.61 -18.66 26.48
C LYS A 568 0.61 -19.56 27.21
N MET A 569 1.09 -20.73 27.62
CA MET A 569 0.30 -21.66 28.43
C MET A 569 0.21 -21.14 29.87
N LEU A 570 -1.00 -21.05 30.41
CA LEU A 570 -1.26 -20.65 31.79
C LEU A 570 -1.72 -21.85 32.62
N SER A 571 -1.09 -22.04 33.78
CA SER A 571 -1.37 -23.15 34.70
C SER A 571 -2.48 -22.79 35.69
N PRO A 572 -3.21 -23.76 36.27
CA PRO A 572 -4.14 -23.49 37.37
C PRO A 572 -3.45 -22.74 38.52
N GLY A 573 -4.11 -21.73 39.09
CA GLY A 573 -3.53 -20.82 40.07
C GLY A 573 -3.09 -19.49 39.47
N TRP A 574 -2.17 -18.81 40.15
CA TRP A 574 -1.74 -17.46 39.77
C TRP A 574 -0.67 -17.49 38.67
N ASN A 575 -0.89 -16.68 37.63
CA ASN A 575 0.05 -16.48 36.54
C ASN A 575 0.33 -14.98 36.40
N LEU A 576 1.59 -14.63 36.11
CA LEU A 576 2.00 -13.27 35.79
C LEU A 576 2.19 -13.16 34.28
N VAL A 577 1.41 -12.30 33.64
CA VAL A 577 1.32 -12.21 32.17
C VAL A 577 1.32 -10.78 31.67
N GLY A 578 1.72 -10.63 30.41
CA GLY A 578 1.52 -9.41 29.63
C GLY A 578 0.18 -9.34 28.91
N SER A 579 -0.03 -8.22 28.23
CA SER A 579 -1.18 -7.97 27.33
C SER A 579 -0.76 -8.07 25.86
N ALA A 580 -1.10 -9.14 25.13
CA ALA A 580 -0.60 -9.42 23.77
C ALA A 580 -1.29 -8.66 22.63
N PHE A 581 -1.22 -7.32 22.64
CA PHE A 581 -1.85 -6.49 21.60
C PHE A 581 -0.88 -5.51 20.95
N LEU A 582 -1.28 -5.01 19.78
CA LEU A 582 -0.60 -3.93 19.07
C LEU A 582 -1.29 -2.58 19.31
N GLU A 583 -2.24 -2.52 20.23
CA GLU A 583 -2.91 -1.28 20.67
C GLU A 583 -2.42 -0.92 22.08
N ALA A 584 -2.52 0.36 22.45
CA ALA A 584 -2.01 0.86 23.73
C ALA A 584 -2.73 0.24 24.94
N GLU A 585 -4.01 -0.08 24.82
CA GLU A 585 -4.82 -0.69 25.87
C GLU A 585 -5.93 -1.58 25.30
N MET A 586 -6.39 -2.57 26.08
CA MET A 586 -7.49 -3.44 25.68
C MET A 586 -8.37 -3.83 26.88
N PRO A 587 -9.71 -3.85 26.75
CA PRO A 587 -10.59 -4.35 27.81
C PRO A 587 -10.22 -5.78 28.23
N VAL A 588 -10.18 -6.07 29.53
CA VAL A 588 -9.76 -7.38 30.09
C VAL A 588 -10.48 -8.56 29.44
N LYS A 589 -11.79 -8.43 29.17
CA LYS A 589 -12.60 -9.49 28.53
C LYS A 589 -12.11 -9.84 27.12
N SER A 590 -11.69 -8.83 26.36
CA SER A 590 -11.10 -9.00 25.03
C SER A 590 -9.68 -9.54 25.15
N ALA A 591 -8.92 -9.00 26.11
CA ALA A 591 -7.52 -9.35 26.31
C ALA A 591 -7.29 -10.83 26.66
N LEU A 592 -8.25 -11.45 27.34
CA LEU A 592 -8.17 -12.82 27.82
C LEU A 592 -9.17 -13.76 27.12
N VAL A 593 -9.68 -13.38 25.94
CA VAL A 593 -10.75 -14.14 25.26
C VAL A 593 -10.35 -15.60 24.98
N SER A 594 -9.09 -15.87 24.64
CA SER A 594 -8.62 -17.22 24.31
C SER A 594 -8.55 -18.16 25.52
N VAL A 595 -8.51 -17.59 26.73
CA VAL A 595 -8.56 -18.32 28.01
C VAL A 595 -9.86 -18.07 28.76
N PHE A 596 -10.85 -17.43 28.13
CA PHE A 596 -12.16 -17.25 28.74
C PHE A 596 -12.85 -18.61 28.96
N PHE A 597 -12.76 -19.47 27.94
CA PHE A 597 -13.13 -20.88 28.00
C PHE A 597 -11.93 -21.75 27.63
N VAL A 598 -11.69 -22.81 28.39
CA VAL A 598 -10.63 -23.78 28.05
C VAL A 598 -11.24 -25.06 27.47
N PRO A 599 -10.68 -25.61 26.38
CA PRO A 599 -11.16 -26.87 25.82
C PRO A 599 -10.97 -28.01 26.83
N ASN A 600 -12.04 -28.73 27.17
CA ASN A 600 -11.91 -29.99 27.88
C ASN A 600 -11.22 -31.02 26.98
N ASN A 601 -10.26 -31.77 27.52
CA ASN A 601 -9.77 -32.99 26.89
C ASN A 601 -10.96 -33.88 26.52
N ILE A 602 -11.24 -33.99 25.22
CA ILE A 602 -12.03 -35.00 24.51
C ILE A 602 -12.97 -35.82 25.40
N ILE A 603 -14.09 -35.22 25.83
CA ILE A 603 -15.32 -35.95 26.19
C ILE A 603 -16.48 -35.24 25.49
N PRO A 604 -17.15 -35.87 24.52
CA PRO A 604 -18.34 -35.30 23.90
C PRO A 604 -19.40 -34.98 24.97
N ASN A 605 -19.98 -33.77 24.91
CA ASN A 605 -21.14 -33.32 25.71
C ASN A 605 -20.87 -32.79 27.14
N THR A 606 -19.70 -32.21 27.43
CA THR A 606 -19.52 -31.37 28.64
C THR A 606 -19.49 -29.89 28.28
N LEU A 607 -20.11 -29.04 29.12
CA LEU A 607 -20.04 -27.58 28.97
C LEU A 607 -18.57 -27.11 29.08
N PRO A 608 -18.16 -26.08 28.32
CA PRO A 608 -16.80 -25.54 28.42
C PRO A 608 -16.51 -25.09 29.85
N LEU A 609 -15.34 -25.43 30.36
CA LEU A 609 -14.89 -24.98 31.67
C LEU A 609 -14.34 -23.56 31.57
N TRP A 610 -14.62 -22.76 32.59
CA TRP A 610 -14.07 -21.42 32.72
C TRP A 610 -12.54 -21.47 32.86
N GLY A 611 -11.82 -20.64 32.10
CA GLY A 611 -10.35 -20.62 32.20
C GLY A 611 -9.83 -19.83 33.40
N TYR A 612 -10.29 -18.59 33.61
CA TYR A 612 -9.88 -17.75 34.74
C TYR A 612 -11.03 -17.34 35.66
N SER A 613 -10.72 -16.88 36.88
CA SER A 613 -11.69 -16.36 37.85
C SER A 613 -11.53 -14.88 38.14
N GLN A 614 -10.30 -14.36 38.07
CA GLN A 614 -9.99 -12.97 38.41
C GLN A 614 -8.70 -12.50 37.74
N VAL A 615 -8.62 -11.18 37.54
CA VAL A 615 -7.46 -10.46 37.03
C VAL A 615 -7.15 -9.30 37.96
N VAL A 616 -5.89 -9.12 38.31
CA VAL A 616 -5.43 -8.05 39.20
C VAL A 616 -4.34 -7.23 38.52
N SER A 617 -4.56 -5.93 38.44
CA SER A 617 -3.53 -4.94 38.14
C SER A 617 -2.85 -4.49 39.43
N PRO A 618 -1.55 -4.75 39.62
CA PRO A 618 -0.84 -4.32 40.81
C PRO A 618 -0.59 -2.80 40.81
N SER A 619 -0.61 -2.17 41.99
CA SER A 619 -0.35 -0.73 42.24
C SER A 619 1.11 -0.32 42.07
N ILE A 620 1.74 -0.78 41.00
CA ILE A 620 3.19 -0.68 40.80
C ILE A 620 3.48 0.11 39.51
N ASN A 621 2.70 -0.12 38.45
CA ASN A 621 2.83 0.60 37.16
C ASN A 621 1.57 1.28 36.66
N ALA A 622 0.41 0.74 37.00
CA ALA A 622 -0.91 1.19 36.57
C ALA A 622 -1.76 1.62 37.77
N PHE A 623 -2.97 2.10 37.48
CA PHE A 623 -4.03 2.13 38.49
C PHE A 623 -4.30 0.70 38.97
N ASP A 624 -4.41 0.53 40.28
CA ASP A 624 -4.78 -0.74 40.87
C ASP A 624 -6.25 -1.01 40.67
N TRP A 625 -6.54 -2.22 40.21
CA TRP A 625 -7.89 -2.69 40.05
C TRP A 625 -7.90 -4.21 40.12
N THR A 626 -9.06 -4.72 40.52
CA THR A 626 -9.38 -6.13 40.48
C THR A 626 -10.60 -6.29 39.60
N PHE A 627 -10.53 -7.20 38.63
CA PHE A 627 -11.65 -7.62 37.82
C PHE A 627 -11.99 -9.06 38.19
N VAL A 628 -13.16 -9.27 38.77
CA VAL A 628 -13.71 -10.61 38.94
C VAL A 628 -14.43 -10.99 37.65
N ARG A 629 -14.31 -12.25 37.23
CA ARG A 629 -14.94 -12.72 36.00
C ARG A 629 -16.43 -12.38 36.02
N ASP A 630 -16.89 -11.80 34.91
CA ASP A 630 -18.27 -11.36 34.66
C ASP A 630 -18.70 -10.04 35.34
N ASP A 631 -17.77 -9.30 35.95
CA ASP A 631 -18.07 -7.96 36.46
C ASP A 631 -18.59 -7.02 35.36
N LEU A 632 -19.48 -6.11 35.77
CA LEU A 632 -20.09 -5.09 34.90
C LEU A 632 -19.08 -4.00 34.50
N THR A 633 -18.15 -3.67 35.39
CA THR A 633 -17.08 -2.71 35.10
C THR A 633 -15.88 -3.46 34.57
N VAL A 634 -15.48 -3.17 33.33
CA VAL A 634 -14.39 -3.88 32.65
C VAL A 634 -13.20 -2.93 32.51
N PRO A 635 -12.15 -3.07 33.35
CA PRO A 635 -10.94 -2.26 33.20
C PRO A 635 -10.15 -2.69 31.96
N THR A 636 -9.13 -1.90 31.62
CA THR A 636 -8.24 -2.15 30.47
C THR A 636 -6.86 -2.66 30.92
N MET A 637 -6.32 -3.61 30.17
CA MET A 637 -4.93 -4.05 30.23
C MET A 637 -4.11 -3.22 29.24
N GLN A 638 -3.15 -2.48 29.75
CA GLN A 638 -2.19 -1.65 29.02
C GLN A 638 -1.08 -2.48 28.39
N LEU A 639 -0.57 -1.99 27.27
CA LEU A 639 0.60 -2.54 26.62
C LEU A 639 1.85 -2.34 27.48
N GLY A 640 2.63 -3.41 27.66
CA GLY A 640 3.91 -3.32 28.36
C GLY A 640 3.85 -3.47 29.88
N GLU A 641 2.65 -3.61 30.45
CA GLU A 641 2.45 -3.85 31.87
C GLU A 641 2.21 -5.34 32.18
N GLY A 642 2.47 -5.72 33.43
CA GLY A 642 2.24 -7.07 33.94
C GLY A 642 0.98 -7.18 34.80
N TYR A 643 0.19 -8.22 34.56
CA TYR A 643 -1.08 -8.49 35.23
C TYR A 643 -1.08 -9.88 35.87
N TRP A 644 -1.73 -10.01 37.02
CA TRP A 644 -1.95 -11.29 37.67
C TRP A 644 -3.27 -11.89 37.21
N VAL A 645 -3.23 -13.07 36.60
CA VAL A 645 -4.41 -13.82 36.16
C VAL A 645 -4.51 -15.10 37.00
N ALA A 646 -5.62 -15.25 37.74
CA ALA A 646 -5.89 -16.48 38.47
C ALA A 646 -6.69 -17.43 37.58
N MET A 647 -6.02 -18.48 37.11
CA MET A 647 -6.63 -19.54 36.31
C MET A 647 -7.32 -20.55 37.20
N VAL A 648 -8.55 -20.91 36.85
CA VAL A 648 -9.27 -22.05 37.43
C VAL A 648 -8.80 -23.35 36.77
N ASN A 649 -8.59 -23.31 35.46
CA ASN A 649 -8.16 -24.45 34.65
C ASN A 649 -6.99 -24.04 33.74
N GLN A 650 -6.19 -25.01 33.31
CA GLN A 650 -5.09 -24.75 32.39
C GLN A 650 -5.63 -24.27 31.03
N GLY A 651 -5.01 -23.25 30.43
CA GLY A 651 -5.45 -22.68 29.15
C GLY A 651 -4.34 -21.99 28.38
N LEU A 652 -4.48 -21.91 27.05
CA LEU A 652 -3.53 -21.20 26.18
C LEU A 652 -3.99 -19.75 25.98
N LEU A 653 -3.23 -18.80 26.55
CA LEU A 653 -3.39 -17.38 26.26
C LEU A 653 -2.77 -17.11 24.89
N SER A 654 -3.54 -16.55 23.96
CA SER A 654 -3.12 -16.18 22.61
C SER A 654 -3.45 -14.71 22.38
N GLY A 655 -2.52 -13.96 21.80
CA GLY A 655 -2.78 -12.60 21.32
C GLY A 655 -3.76 -12.56 20.14
N PHE A 656 -4.09 -11.37 19.65
CA PHE A 656 -4.80 -11.22 18.38
C PHE A 656 -3.81 -11.17 17.21
N SER A 657 -4.21 -11.69 16.03
CA SER A 657 -3.47 -11.46 14.79
C SER A 657 -3.70 -10.02 14.30
N THR A 658 -2.78 -9.51 13.47
CA THR A 658 -2.88 -8.19 12.80
C THR A 658 -3.99 -8.12 11.76
N THR A 659 -4.85 -9.13 11.66
CA THR A 659 -6.03 -9.09 10.82
C THR A 659 -7.15 -8.50 11.66
N PRO A 660 -7.66 -7.30 11.36
CA PRO A 660 -8.91 -6.88 11.96
C PRO A 660 -9.96 -7.93 11.58
N LEU A 661 -10.50 -8.63 12.58
CA LEU A 661 -11.81 -9.23 12.40
C LEU A 661 -12.74 -8.05 12.09
N ARG A 662 -13.23 -8.04 10.84
CA ARG A 662 -14.22 -7.10 10.31
C ARG A 662 -15.26 -6.73 11.36
N ARG A 663 -15.62 -5.44 11.41
CA ARG A 663 -17.02 -5.08 11.63
C ARG A 663 -17.69 -4.83 10.30
#